data_AF-A0A2K3J3I8-F1
#
_entry.id   AF-A0A2K3J3I8-F1
#
_cell.length_a   1.000
_cell.length_b   1.000
_cell.length_c   1.000
_cell.angle_alpha   90.00
_cell.angle_beta   90.00
_cell.angle_gamma   90.00
#
_symmetry.space_group_name_H-M   'P 1'
#
loop_
_entity.id
_entity.type
_entity.pdbx_description
1 polymer ?
#
loop_
_entity_poly.entity_id
_entity_poly.type
_entity_poly.pdbx_seq_one_letter_code
_entity_poly.pdbx_strand_id
1 'polypeptide(L)'
;MKNKYSFVTILFVLFVLVSATYASASMFKQGKSFGVANFTDIIFVNDDNTMGPWDGTIDYPFQNISDGVYNAKSKDIIYVLNGTYYEQVIIDKSLYLSGQDKEGVVIDAAYNDHSMIIESSNVKIERFTIKNSGGYKENSGIFIKQDGCEISNCILYRHRVGVYVLNADNTNINNCTFHTTGKAVVFEESTNSEINSCEFAYNGIGLLYQVCSNIKFISSYAHENTIPILFNFSSDIKIADSAICDNNDNGGGVFVYHSNNVNVNNCNVLHSGAGFKIVDSTDMIFTNCNTEYITHFTFWINENSKNINISSCNIKNNFRYGIHIEDSCLTVTNSNLYDNQIESVLARNSCVSAKNNWWGSRLGLLFGKGTRFVDLIDLRTGRVKYFPWSFNPFENAGADWVVEDIFDKTVISGYGDDPIKLEGNDTDLDGVPDWWEEKYGYDKTVWEDHINLDPDGDALNNFEECYTDSYGSNPFEKDVFLEFDWTESKKQGATNRPPNEYIEEMKQRFAEHDINLHVDRGNLGGGGEIPYITNFSFDELADLYWDYFIDNNLNNPRKNIFHYGIICDTGPGNGFMFNGWAHLNAFCISAEVLFENHPNFDRGFLITHGSMHELGHTFGLIADDFEGIDNYACAYPKYKEFWQYIGYKSLMSYHYTYQVFDYSDGRNGKNDFDDWGNLDFSFFKNTHLEWPKT
;
A
#
# COMPACT_ATOMS: atom_id res chain seq x y z
N MET A 1 10.71 53.57 -16.69
CA MET A 1 11.34 53.07 -17.92
C MET A 1 10.58 51.84 -18.37
N LYS A 2 9.99 51.90 -19.57
CA LYS A 2 9.26 50.80 -20.22
C LYS A 2 10.28 49.78 -20.76
N ASN A 3 10.00 48.48 -20.62
CA ASN A 3 10.39 47.37 -21.50
C ASN A 3 9.52 46.17 -21.08
N LYS A 4 8.52 45.65 -21.82
CA LYS A 4 8.50 45.02 -23.17
C LYS A 4 9.39 43.77 -23.31
N TYR A 5 8.84 42.60 -22.98
CA TYR A 5 9.01 41.30 -23.68
C TYR A 5 7.71 40.50 -23.41
N SER A 6 6.75 40.31 -24.32
CA SER A 6 6.73 39.69 -25.68
C SER A 6 6.23 38.23 -25.61
N PHE A 7 4.92 37.98 -25.54
CA PHE A 7 4.02 37.60 -26.67
C PHE A 7 4.43 36.39 -27.55
N VAL A 8 5.48 35.64 -27.20
CA VAL A 8 6.04 34.57 -28.07
C VAL A 8 5.71 33.15 -27.59
N THR A 9 5.27 32.93 -26.36
CA THR A 9 5.00 31.56 -25.85
C THR A 9 3.64 31.00 -26.29
N ILE A 10 2.66 31.85 -26.61
CA ILE A 10 1.30 31.42 -27.00
C ILE A 10 1.22 30.93 -28.46
N LEU A 11 2.20 31.28 -29.31
CA LEU A 11 2.20 30.88 -30.72
C LEU A 11 2.74 29.47 -30.98
N PHE A 12 3.40 28.83 -30.01
CA PHE A 12 3.98 27.50 -30.19
C PHE A 12 2.96 26.36 -29.94
N VAL A 13 1.95 26.61 -29.10
CA VAL A 13 0.88 25.62 -28.80
C VAL A 13 -0.10 25.49 -29.98
N LEU A 14 -0.32 26.55 -30.75
CA LEU A 14 -1.19 26.53 -31.93
C LEU A 14 -0.58 25.86 -33.17
N PHE A 15 0.73 25.61 -33.20
CA PHE A 15 1.41 24.99 -34.36
C PHE A 15 1.46 23.46 -34.31
N VAL A 16 1.27 22.85 -33.14
CA VAL A 16 1.26 21.38 -32.98
C VAL A 16 -0.11 20.77 -33.35
N LEU A 17 -1.19 21.57 -33.35
CA LEU A 17 -2.55 21.10 -33.67
C LEU A 17 -2.99 21.29 -35.14
N VAL A 18 -2.16 21.91 -36.00
CA VAL A 18 -2.55 22.25 -37.40
C VAL A 18 -1.83 21.42 -38.47
N SER A 19 -0.92 20.51 -38.11
CA SER A 19 -0.17 19.70 -39.09
C SER A 19 -0.91 18.44 -39.59
N ALA A 20 -2.15 18.19 -39.17
CA ALA A 20 -2.91 16.97 -39.53
C ALA A 20 -3.94 17.12 -40.67
N THR A 21 -4.06 18.27 -41.34
CA THR A 21 -5.12 18.44 -42.36
C THR A 21 -4.68 19.17 -43.64
N TYR A 22 -3.74 18.62 -44.40
CA TYR A 22 -3.60 18.98 -45.83
C TYR A 22 -3.13 17.81 -46.68
N ALA A 23 -4.04 16.89 -47.01
CA ALA A 23 -3.93 16.05 -48.21
C ALA A 23 -5.27 15.42 -48.60
N SER A 24 -6.15 16.18 -49.27
CA SER A 24 -6.95 15.74 -50.42
C SER A 24 -8.08 16.74 -50.71
N ALA A 25 -7.81 17.74 -51.53
CA ALA A 25 -8.85 18.54 -52.17
C ALA A 25 -8.92 18.16 -53.65
N SER A 26 -9.75 17.16 -54.00
CA SER A 26 -10.43 17.10 -55.29
C SER A 26 -11.52 16.03 -55.28
N MET A 27 -12.77 16.42 -55.09
CA MET A 27 -13.95 15.97 -55.87
C MET A 27 -15.26 16.43 -55.20
N PHE A 28 -16.26 16.69 -56.05
CA PHE A 28 -17.68 16.95 -55.79
C PHE A 28 -18.16 18.38 -55.51
N LYS A 29 -18.57 19.04 -56.60
CA LYS A 29 -19.78 19.87 -56.67
C LYS A 29 -21.01 18.97 -56.55
N GLN A 30 -21.81 19.12 -55.49
CA GLN A 30 -23.27 19.10 -55.53
C GLN A 30 -23.82 19.53 -54.16
N GLY A 31 -24.73 20.51 -54.17
CA GLY A 31 -25.34 21.05 -52.97
C GLY A 31 -26.15 20.00 -52.20
N LYS A 32 -25.72 19.73 -50.98
CA LYS A 32 -26.53 19.25 -49.86
C LYS A 32 -26.20 20.15 -48.68
N SER A 33 -27.22 20.56 -47.92
CA SER A 33 -27.02 21.28 -46.66
C SER A 33 -26.16 20.40 -45.74
N PHE A 34 -24.92 20.81 -45.52
CA PHE A 34 -24.09 20.23 -44.47
C PHE A 34 -24.70 20.68 -43.14
N GLY A 35 -25.11 19.72 -42.31
CA GLY A 35 -25.24 19.98 -40.89
C GLY A 35 -23.91 20.53 -40.41
N VAL A 36 -23.94 21.70 -39.78
CA VAL A 36 -22.77 22.32 -39.17
C VAL A 36 -22.16 21.27 -38.23
N ALA A 37 -20.94 20.86 -38.51
CA ALA A 37 -20.18 20.05 -37.56
C ALA A 37 -20.12 20.86 -36.25
N ASN A 38 -20.60 20.29 -35.14
CA ASN A 38 -20.43 20.90 -33.82
C ASN A 38 -18.94 21.14 -33.64
N PHE A 39 -18.53 22.41 -33.66
CA PHE A 39 -17.19 22.79 -33.26
C PHE A 39 -17.06 22.47 -31.78
N THR A 40 -15.95 21.82 -31.40
CA THR A 40 -15.55 21.68 -30.01
C THR A 40 -15.24 23.08 -29.49
N ASP A 41 -16.08 23.60 -28.61
CA ASP A 41 -15.84 24.88 -27.94
C ASP A 41 -14.86 24.65 -26.77
N ILE A 42 -14.01 25.63 -26.48
CA ILE A 42 -13.15 25.62 -25.29
C ILE A 42 -13.76 26.59 -24.27
N ILE A 43 -14.03 26.08 -23.07
CA ILE A 43 -14.56 26.83 -21.94
C ILE A 43 -13.43 26.99 -20.91
N PHE A 44 -13.16 28.22 -20.51
CA PHE A 44 -12.11 28.53 -19.53
C PHE A 44 -12.68 28.66 -18.12
N VAL A 45 -11.96 28.11 -17.14
CA VAL A 45 -12.26 28.19 -15.70
C VAL A 45 -11.04 28.76 -14.96
N ASN A 46 -11.25 29.69 -14.02
CA ASN A 46 -10.22 30.33 -13.21
C ASN A 46 -10.81 30.78 -11.86
N ASP A 47 -10.34 30.22 -10.74
CA ASP A 47 -10.81 30.57 -9.40
C ASP A 47 -10.55 32.04 -9.03
N ASP A 48 -9.55 32.68 -9.67
CA ASP A 48 -9.24 34.10 -9.54
C ASP A 48 -10.32 35.05 -10.11
N ASN A 49 -11.22 34.58 -11.01
CA ASN A 49 -12.27 35.43 -11.57
C ASN A 49 -13.46 35.58 -10.60
N THR A 50 -13.21 36.18 -9.45
CA THR A 50 -14.18 36.32 -8.34
C THR A 50 -15.32 37.32 -8.60
N MET A 51 -15.19 38.21 -9.59
CA MET A 51 -16.13 39.32 -9.83
C MET A 51 -16.95 39.18 -11.12
N GLY A 52 -16.58 38.24 -11.98
CA GLY A 52 -17.14 38.08 -13.30
C GLY A 52 -16.85 39.24 -14.27
N PRO A 53 -17.50 39.27 -15.45
CA PRO A 53 -18.50 38.32 -15.90
C PRO A 53 -17.94 36.90 -16.07
N TRP A 54 -18.84 35.92 -16.09
CA TRP A 54 -18.54 34.49 -16.21
C TRP A 54 -19.23 33.95 -17.46
N ASP A 55 -18.59 34.12 -18.62
CA ASP A 55 -19.12 33.63 -19.90
C ASP A 55 -18.29 32.49 -20.49
N GLY A 56 -17.24 32.05 -19.79
CA GLY A 56 -16.40 30.92 -20.17
C GLY A 56 -15.36 31.24 -21.24
N THR A 57 -15.24 32.51 -21.66
CA THR A 57 -14.15 32.96 -22.54
C THR A 57 -12.85 33.15 -21.75
N ILE A 58 -11.71 33.26 -22.46
CA ILE A 58 -10.42 33.50 -21.82
C ILE A 58 -10.35 34.83 -21.05
N ASP A 59 -11.09 35.85 -21.51
CA ASP A 59 -11.14 37.16 -20.87
C ASP A 59 -12.10 37.16 -19.66
N TYR A 60 -13.08 36.25 -19.65
CA TYR A 60 -14.15 36.16 -18.64
C TYR A 60 -14.45 34.68 -18.29
N PRO A 61 -13.46 33.94 -17.76
CA PRO A 61 -13.60 32.53 -17.46
C PRO A 61 -14.66 32.29 -16.37
N PHE A 62 -15.24 31.09 -16.31
CA PHE A 62 -16.04 30.72 -15.13
C PHE A 62 -15.16 30.67 -13.88
N GLN A 63 -15.73 30.97 -12.72
CA GLN A 63 -14.98 30.84 -11.46
C GLN A 63 -14.83 29.36 -11.05
N ASN A 64 -15.87 28.56 -11.20
CA ASN A 64 -15.92 27.16 -10.76
C ASN A 64 -15.91 26.19 -11.94
N ILE A 65 -15.39 24.98 -11.74
CA ILE A 65 -15.38 23.90 -12.72
C ILE A 65 -16.80 23.46 -13.03
N SER A 66 -17.66 23.37 -12.01
CA SER A 66 -19.08 22.98 -12.16
C SER A 66 -19.85 23.93 -13.09
N ASP A 67 -19.55 25.24 -13.07
CA ASP A 67 -20.15 26.20 -13.99
C ASP A 67 -19.68 25.95 -15.43
N GLY A 68 -18.40 25.59 -15.61
CA GLY A 68 -17.86 25.14 -16.88
C GLY A 68 -18.57 23.90 -17.42
N VAL A 69 -18.78 22.88 -16.57
CA VAL A 69 -19.48 21.63 -16.94
C VAL A 69 -20.94 21.88 -17.26
N TYR A 70 -21.62 22.75 -16.49
CA TYR A 70 -23.01 23.11 -16.72
C TYR A 70 -23.20 23.74 -18.11
N ASN A 71 -22.30 24.64 -18.51
CA ASN A 71 -22.38 25.37 -19.78
C ASN A 71 -21.78 24.62 -20.98
N ALA A 72 -21.03 23.54 -20.74
CA ALA A 72 -20.48 22.70 -21.79
C ALA A 72 -21.54 21.91 -22.57
N LYS A 73 -21.28 21.68 -23.85
CA LYS A 73 -21.95 20.68 -24.67
C LYS A 73 -21.09 19.43 -24.73
N SER A 74 -21.70 18.32 -25.16
CA SER A 74 -20.93 17.11 -25.41
C SER A 74 -19.82 17.37 -26.45
N LYS A 75 -18.62 16.88 -26.13
CA LYS A 75 -17.35 17.01 -26.87
C LYS A 75 -16.65 18.36 -26.74
N ASP A 76 -17.15 19.26 -25.90
CA ASP A 76 -16.43 20.49 -25.55
C ASP A 76 -15.23 20.18 -24.64
N ILE A 77 -14.32 21.14 -24.57
CA ILE A 77 -13.15 21.12 -23.68
C ILE A 77 -13.37 22.15 -22.57
N ILE A 78 -13.18 21.73 -21.33
CA ILE A 78 -13.11 22.62 -20.18
C ILE A 78 -11.64 22.72 -19.79
N TYR A 79 -11.07 23.91 -19.96
CA TYR A 79 -9.68 24.21 -19.63
C TYR A 79 -9.61 24.99 -18.32
N VAL A 80 -9.04 24.37 -17.29
CA VAL A 80 -8.99 24.89 -15.92
C VAL A 80 -7.60 25.47 -15.64
N LEU A 81 -7.55 26.74 -15.26
CA LEU A 81 -6.30 27.43 -14.91
C LEU A 81 -5.84 27.06 -13.49
N ASN A 82 -4.58 27.36 -13.18
CA ASN A 82 -4.02 27.07 -11.86
C ASN A 82 -4.80 27.79 -10.75
N GLY A 83 -5.10 27.04 -9.70
CA GLY A 83 -6.03 27.45 -8.66
C GLY A 83 -6.38 26.30 -7.73
N THR A 84 -7.04 26.60 -6.62
CA THR A 84 -7.63 25.59 -5.73
C THR A 84 -9.15 25.70 -5.74
N TYR A 85 -9.77 24.66 -6.27
CA TYR A 85 -11.21 24.56 -6.48
C TYR A 85 -11.82 23.72 -5.36
N TYR A 86 -12.53 24.39 -4.45
CA TYR A 86 -13.24 23.76 -3.34
C TYR A 86 -14.66 23.38 -3.78
N GLU A 87 -14.80 22.27 -4.49
CA GLU A 87 -16.09 21.84 -5.04
C GLU A 87 -16.16 20.34 -5.28
N GLN A 88 -17.39 19.85 -5.49
CA GLN A 88 -17.65 18.52 -6.02
C GLN A 88 -18.10 18.63 -7.47
N VAL A 89 -17.43 17.93 -8.38
CA VAL A 89 -17.67 18.06 -9.82
C VAL A 89 -18.49 16.88 -10.34
N ILE A 90 -19.68 17.14 -10.87
CA ILE A 90 -20.53 16.12 -11.51
C ILE A 90 -20.43 16.29 -13.04
N ILE A 91 -19.90 15.28 -13.74
CA ILE A 91 -19.75 15.29 -15.19
C ILE A 91 -20.84 14.41 -15.83
N ASP A 92 -21.89 15.07 -16.31
CA ASP A 92 -23.08 14.46 -16.90
C ASP A 92 -23.07 14.43 -18.45
N LYS A 93 -22.01 14.96 -19.07
CA LYS A 93 -21.82 15.03 -20.52
C LYS A 93 -20.49 14.40 -20.92
N SER A 94 -20.45 13.71 -22.07
CA SER A 94 -19.19 13.28 -22.68
C SER A 94 -18.39 14.51 -23.08
N LEU A 95 -17.30 14.81 -22.37
CA LEU A 95 -16.47 16.00 -22.55
C LEU A 95 -15.02 15.74 -22.16
N TYR A 96 -14.17 16.74 -22.38
CA TYR A 96 -12.77 16.71 -21.96
C TYR A 96 -12.51 17.79 -20.91
N LEU A 97 -12.14 17.37 -19.70
CA LEU A 97 -11.75 18.24 -18.60
C LEU A 97 -10.23 18.21 -18.46
N SER A 98 -9.59 19.37 -18.60
CA SER A 98 -8.14 19.48 -18.67
C SER A 98 -7.65 20.62 -17.80
N GLY A 99 -6.81 20.31 -16.80
CA GLY A 99 -6.07 21.34 -16.07
C GLY A 99 -4.91 21.91 -16.87
N GLN A 100 -4.48 23.11 -16.47
CA GLN A 100 -3.31 23.79 -17.00
C GLN A 100 -2.03 22.99 -16.71
N ASP A 101 -1.86 22.51 -15.48
CA ASP A 101 -0.83 21.56 -15.08
C ASP A 101 -1.27 20.76 -13.84
N LYS A 102 -0.66 19.58 -13.62
CA LYS A 102 -1.15 18.62 -12.62
C LYS A 102 -0.87 19.07 -11.19
N GLU A 103 0.18 19.85 -10.96
CA GLU A 103 0.57 20.36 -9.64
C GLU A 103 -0.17 21.64 -9.25
N GLY A 104 -0.52 22.49 -10.23
CA GLY A 104 -1.08 23.82 -10.04
C GLY A 104 -2.61 23.89 -10.06
N VAL A 105 -3.30 22.86 -10.57
CA VAL A 105 -4.76 22.78 -10.54
C VAL A 105 -5.22 21.75 -9.51
N VAL A 106 -5.71 22.24 -8.37
CA VAL A 106 -6.12 21.41 -7.24
C VAL A 106 -7.65 21.38 -7.13
N ILE A 107 -8.24 20.18 -7.16
CA ILE A 107 -9.63 19.95 -6.76
C ILE A 107 -9.61 19.40 -5.33
N ASP A 108 -10.13 20.19 -4.40
CA ASP A 108 -10.25 19.83 -2.99
C ASP A 108 -11.72 19.58 -2.65
N ALA A 109 -12.06 18.34 -2.30
CA ALA A 109 -13.45 18.00 -1.97
C ALA A 109 -13.86 18.44 -0.56
N ALA A 110 -12.96 19.05 0.22
CA ALA A 110 -13.22 19.53 1.58
C ALA A 110 -13.89 18.47 2.47
N TYR A 111 -13.46 17.20 2.31
CA TYR A 111 -13.96 16.02 3.01
C TYR A 111 -15.43 15.65 2.73
N ASN A 112 -16.01 16.16 1.64
CA ASN A 112 -17.31 15.70 1.14
C ASN A 112 -17.17 14.36 0.39
N ASP A 113 -18.28 13.66 0.14
CA ASP A 113 -18.30 12.27 -0.35
C ASP A 113 -17.34 11.97 -1.51
N HIS A 114 -17.57 12.54 -2.69
CA HIS A 114 -16.71 12.40 -3.85
C HIS A 114 -16.12 13.74 -4.28
N SER A 115 -14.90 13.75 -4.80
CA SER A 115 -14.38 14.95 -5.48
C SER A 115 -14.98 15.09 -6.87
N MET A 116 -15.14 13.97 -7.59
CA MET A 116 -15.71 13.95 -8.93
C MET A 116 -16.60 12.72 -9.16
N ILE A 117 -17.75 12.92 -9.81
CA ILE A 117 -18.67 11.85 -10.20
C ILE A 117 -18.85 11.87 -11.72
N ILE A 118 -18.59 10.75 -12.39
CA ILE A 118 -18.69 10.61 -13.84
C ILE A 118 -19.96 9.85 -14.21
N GLU A 119 -20.94 10.59 -14.71
CA GLU A 119 -22.27 10.08 -15.10
C GLU A 119 -22.46 10.01 -16.63
N SER A 120 -21.43 10.30 -17.41
CA SER A 120 -21.43 10.20 -18.87
C SER A 120 -20.30 9.33 -19.40
N SER A 121 -20.57 8.57 -20.46
CA SER A 121 -19.53 7.77 -21.14
C SER A 121 -18.55 8.67 -21.92
N ASN A 122 -17.35 8.15 -22.21
CA ASN A 122 -16.34 8.84 -23.01
C ASN A 122 -15.95 10.22 -22.44
N VAL A 123 -15.73 10.28 -21.12
CA VAL A 123 -15.18 11.46 -20.44
C VAL A 123 -13.67 11.30 -20.33
N LYS A 124 -12.95 12.39 -20.60
CA LYS A 124 -11.50 12.47 -20.42
C LYS A 124 -11.16 13.48 -19.36
N ILE A 125 -10.31 13.12 -18.41
CA ILE A 125 -9.84 13.99 -17.33
C ILE A 125 -8.32 13.96 -17.32
N GLU A 126 -7.68 15.13 -17.28
CA GLU A 126 -6.23 15.18 -17.16
C GLU A 126 -5.66 16.40 -16.45
N ARG A 127 -4.46 16.23 -15.89
CA ARG A 127 -3.65 17.28 -15.26
C ARG A 127 -4.34 17.96 -14.08
N PHE A 128 -4.72 17.15 -13.09
CA PHE A 128 -5.25 17.63 -11.82
C PHE A 128 -4.53 16.99 -10.64
N THR A 129 -4.41 17.75 -9.56
CA THR A 129 -4.28 17.20 -8.21
C THR A 129 -5.68 17.11 -7.61
N ILE A 130 -6.08 15.94 -7.13
CA ILE A 130 -7.38 15.71 -6.49
C ILE A 130 -7.13 15.21 -5.08
N LYS A 131 -7.80 15.81 -4.09
CA LYS A 131 -7.58 15.47 -2.69
C LYS A 131 -8.80 15.62 -1.79
N ASN A 132 -8.69 15.04 -0.60
CA ASN A 132 -9.58 15.25 0.54
C ASN A 132 -11.05 14.87 0.25
N SER A 133 -11.28 13.66 -0.26
CA SER A 133 -12.65 13.12 -0.25
C SER A 133 -13.08 12.76 1.17
N GLY A 134 -14.34 12.36 1.33
CA GLY A 134 -14.85 11.77 2.56
C GLY A 134 -14.18 10.41 2.84
N GLY A 135 -14.29 9.96 4.09
CA GLY A 135 -13.66 8.72 4.56
C GLY A 135 -14.56 7.50 4.56
N TYR A 136 -15.86 7.64 4.30
CA TYR A 136 -16.79 6.51 4.30
C TYR A 136 -16.54 5.58 3.13
N LYS A 137 -16.76 4.28 3.30
CA LYS A 137 -16.51 3.20 2.31
C LYS A 137 -16.84 3.54 0.83
N GLU A 138 -17.95 4.22 0.57
CA GLU A 138 -18.40 4.58 -0.79
C GLU A 138 -17.71 5.82 -1.36
N ASN A 139 -16.93 6.56 -0.57
CA ASN A 139 -16.35 7.84 -0.94
C ASN A 139 -15.09 7.66 -1.78
N SER A 140 -14.88 8.58 -2.73
CA SER A 140 -13.73 8.49 -3.61
C SER A 140 -13.26 9.83 -4.17
N GLY A 141 -12.01 9.92 -4.62
CA GLY A 141 -11.55 11.06 -5.42
C GLY A 141 -12.34 11.16 -6.73
N ILE A 142 -12.38 10.07 -7.51
CA ILE A 142 -13.18 9.97 -8.73
C ILE A 142 -14.07 8.73 -8.65
N PHE A 143 -15.37 8.89 -8.87
CA PHE A 143 -16.31 7.79 -9.02
C PHE A 143 -16.79 7.66 -10.46
N ILE A 144 -16.51 6.53 -11.10
CA ILE A 144 -16.81 6.26 -12.51
C ILE A 144 -17.92 5.21 -12.61
N LYS A 145 -19.03 5.61 -13.23
CA LYS A 145 -20.23 4.78 -13.40
C LYS A 145 -20.58 4.53 -14.88
N GLN A 146 -19.71 4.94 -15.80
CA GLN A 146 -19.97 4.91 -17.24
C GLN A 146 -18.73 4.53 -18.05
N ASP A 147 -18.98 3.92 -19.19
CA ASP A 147 -17.93 3.34 -20.03
C ASP A 147 -17.02 4.36 -20.74
N GLY A 148 -15.83 3.89 -21.12
CA GLY A 148 -14.95 4.61 -22.04
C GLY A 148 -14.24 5.82 -21.43
N CYS A 149 -14.11 5.85 -20.11
CA CYS A 149 -13.49 6.97 -19.40
C CYS A 149 -11.96 6.88 -19.43
N GLU A 150 -11.29 8.03 -19.48
CA GLU A 150 -9.83 8.13 -19.47
C GLU A 150 -9.40 9.14 -18.41
N ILE A 151 -8.61 8.69 -17.42
CA ILE A 151 -7.98 9.53 -16.41
C ILE A 151 -6.48 9.56 -16.71
N SER A 152 -5.87 10.74 -16.80
CA SER A 152 -4.44 10.79 -17.13
C SER A 152 -3.67 11.95 -16.51
N ASN A 153 -2.39 11.75 -16.20
CA ASN A 153 -1.52 12.82 -15.69
C ASN A 153 -2.07 13.47 -14.41
N CYS A 154 -2.69 12.70 -13.52
CA CYS A 154 -3.28 13.21 -12.27
C CYS A 154 -2.51 12.74 -11.04
N ILE A 155 -2.61 13.50 -9.96
CA ILE A 155 -2.14 13.13 -8.62
C ILE A 155 -3.38 12.99 -7.73
N LEU A 156 -3.55 11.85 -7.08
CA LEU A 156 -4.70 11.58 -6.20
C LEU A 156 -4.22 11.12 -4.83
N TYR A 157 -4.62 11.84 -3.78
CA TYR A 157 -4.23 11.50 -2.41
C TYR A 157 -5.23 11.95 -1.35
N ARG A 158 -5.15 11.35 -0.15
CA ARG A 158 -6.11 11.57 0.95
C ARG A 158 -7.53 11.28 0.50
N HIS A 159 -7.72 10.04 0.08
CA HIS A 159 -9.00 9.50 -0.31
C HIS A 159 -9.25 8.17 0.38
N ARG A 160 -10.53 7.89 0.66
CA ARG A 160 -10.95 6.53 1.00
C ARG A 160 -10.64 5.59 -0.17
N VAL A 161 -11.16 5.93 -1.34
CA VAL A 161 -10.76 5.33 -2.62
C VAL A 161 -10.25 6.41 -3.59
N GLY A 162 -9.08 6.28 -4.20
CA GLY A 162 -8.60 7.27 -5.17
C GLY A 162 -9.50 7.35 -6.41
N VAL A 163 -9.60 6.24 -7.15
CA VAL A 163 -10.56 6.06 -8.26
C VAL A 163 -11.37 4.79 -8.03
N TYR A 164 -12.70 4.92 -8.00
CA TYR A 164 -13.62 3.79 -7.93
C TYR A 164 -14.38 3.65 -9.25
N VAL A 165 -14.19 2.52 -9.92
CA VAL A 165 -14.88 2.15 -11.16
C VAL A 165 -15.86 1.02 -10.84
N LEU A 166 -17.16 1.31 -10.97
CA LEU A 166 -18.22 0.36 -10.66
C LEU A 166 -19.10 0.15 -11.89
N ASN A 167 -19.18 -1.10 -12.37
CA ASN A 167 -20.01 -1.47 -13.51
C ASN A 167 -19.74 -0.58 -14.76
N ALA A 168 -18.46 -0.33 -15.07
CA ALA A 168 -18.05 0.55 -16.16
C ALA A 168 -16.87 -0.02 -16.96
N ASP A 169 -17.09 -0.24 -18.26
CA ASP A 169 -16.15 -0.90 -19.16
C ASP A 169 -15.23 0.09 -19.89
N ASN A 170 -14.12 -0.41 -20.44
CA ASN A 170 -13.22 0.36 -21.32
C ASN A 170 -12.60 1.59 -20.63
N THR A 171 -12.29 1.47 -19.34
CA THR A 171 -11.70 2.56 -18.55
C THR A 171 -10.18 2.47 -18.53
N ASN A 172 -9.52 3.58 -18.87
CA ASN A 172 -8.07 3.68 -18.91
C ASN A 172 -7.56 4.71 -17.89
N ILE A 173 -6.51 4.35 -17.16
CA ILE A 173 -5.82 5.25 -16.22
C ILE A 173 -4.34 5.28 -16.60
N ASN A 174 -3.83 6.46 -16.93
CA ASN A 174 -2.52 6.62 -17.55
C ASN A 174 -1.67 7.68 -16.87
N ASN A 175 -0.42 7.38 -16.52
CA ASN A 175 0.51 8.38 -15.98
C ASN A 175 -0.04 9.12 -14.73
N CYS A 176 -0.71 8.38 -13.85
CA CYS A 176 -1.26 8.93 -12.60
C CYS A 176 -0.45 8.45 -11.40
N THR A 177 -0.35 9.29 -10.37
CA THR A 177 0.26 8.96 -9.08
C THR A 177 -0.85 8.87 -8.02
N PHE A 178 -0.90 7.76 -7.31
CA PHE A 178 -1.86 7.50 -6.23
C PHE A 178 -1.11 7.26 -4.93
N HIS A 179 -1.42 8.06 -3.91
CA HIS A 179 -0.77 7.87 -2.62
C HIS A 179 -1.59 8.28 -1.41
N THR A 180 -1.25 7.75 -0.23
CA THR A 180 -1.93 8.10 1.03
C THR A 180 -3.44 7.90 0.93
N THR A 181 -3.85 6.73 0.41
CA THR A 181 -5.26 6.34 0.29
C THR A 181 -5.54 5.03 1.01
N GLY A 182 -6.79 4.81 1.40
CA GLY A 182 -7.23 3.49 1.87
C GLY A 182 -7.07 2.47 0.73
N LYS A 183 -7.62 2.79 -0.44
CA LYS A 183 -7.48 2.02 -1.68
C LYS A 183 -7.21 2.97 -2.84
N ALA A 184 -6.12 2.82 -3.58
CA ALA A 184 -5.76 3.80 -4.61
C ALA A 184 -6.67 3.69 -5.83
N VAL A 185 -6.84 2.49 -6.38
CA VAL A 185 -7.76 2.24 -7.50
C VAL A 185 -8.55 0.96 -7.28
N VAL A 186 -9.87 1.03 -7.41
CA VAL A 186 -10.79 -0.10 -7.30
C VAL A 186 -11.59 -0.25 -8.59
N PHE A 187 -11.60 -1.46 -9.14
CA PHE A 187 -12.49 -1.88 -10.21
C PHE A 187 -13.40 -2.99 -9.70
N GLU A 188 -14.69 -2.82 -9.91
CA GLU A 188 -15.72 -3.79 -9.54
C GLU A 188 -16.66 -4.03 -10.71
N GLU A 189 -16.91 -5.31 -11.02
CA GLU A 189 -17.86 -5.74 -12.05
C GLU A 189 -17.63 -5.05 -13.42
N SER A 190 -16.37 -4.87 -13.79
CA SER A 190 -15.94 -4.07 -14.95
C SER A 190 -15.02 -4.86 -15.89
N THR A 191 -15.01 -4.52 -17.18
CA THR A 191 -14.21 -5.20 -18.21
C THR A 191 -13.41 -4.25 -19.09
N ASN A 192 -12.33 -4.77 -19.67
CA ASN A 192 -11.44 -4.04 -20.58
C ASN A 192 -10.83 -2.80 -19.92
N SER A 193 -10.11 -2.98 -18.82
CA SER A 193 -9.41 -1.90 -18.13
C SER A 193 -7.91 -1.90 -18.46
N GLU A 194 -7.33 -0.70 -18.48
CA GLU A 194 -5.89 -0.53 -18.66
C GLU A 194 -5.34 0.49 -17.66
N ILE A 195 -4.46 0.01 -16.78
CA ILE A 195 -3.57 0.83 -15.95
C ILE A 195 -2.21 0.86 -16.65
N ASN A 196 -1.73 2.05 -16.98
CA ASN A 196 -0.48 2.21 -17.68
C ASN A 196 0.36 3.36 -17.13
N SER A 197 1.66 3.12 -16.93
CA SER A 197 2.60 4.16 -16.48
C SER A 197 2.19 4.84 -15.18
N CYS A 198 1.46 4.15 -14.30
CA CYS A 198 0.97 4.72 -13.05
C CYS A 198 1.88 4.33 -11.88
N GLU A 199 1.84 5.15 -10.84
CA GLU A 199 2.57 4.95 -9.59
C GLU A 199 1.59 4.80 -8.42
N PHE A 200 1.82 3.80 -7.58
CA PHE A 200 1.02 3.48 -6.40
C PHE A 200 1.92 3.45 -5.18
N ALA A 201 1.83 4.45 -4.31
CA ALA A 201 2.75 4.66 -3.21
C ALA A 201 2.02 4.81 -1.87
N TYR A 202 2.44 4.14 -0.80
CA TYR A 202 1.91 4.40 0.57
C TYR A 202 0.38 4.27 0.67
N ASN A 203 -0.20 3.23 0.07
CA ASN A 203 -1.63 2.94 0.17
C ASN A 203 -1.87 1.69 1.03
N GLY A 204 -3.06 1.60 1.62
CA GLY A 204 -3.53 0.32 2.15
C GLY A 204 -3.56 -0.71 1.03
N ILE A 205 -4.37 -0.46 0.00
CA ILE A 205 -4.36 -1.27 -1.23
C ILE A 205 -4.01 -0.39 -2.42
N GLY A 206 -3.00 -0.77 -3.22
CA GLY A 206 -2.64 -0.04 -4.44
C GLY A 206 -3.72 -0.21 -5.52
N LEU A 207 -3.97 -1.46 -5.92
CA LEU A 207 -4.90 -1.80 -6.98
C LEU A 207 -5.76 -3.00 -6.59
N LEU A 208 -7.08 -2.84 -6.63
CA LEU A 208 -8.06 -3.88 -6.37
C LEU A 208 -8.95 -4.13 -7.59
N TYR A 209 -9.00 -5.38 -8.03
CA TYR A 209 -9.96 -5.86 -9.02
C TYR A 209 -10.86 -6.93 -8.42
N GLN A 210 -12.17 -6.71 -8.51
CA GLN A 210 -13.21 -7.61 -8.00
C GLN A 210 -14.18 -7.97 -9.13
N VAL A 211 -14.20 -9.25 -9.52
CA VAL A 211 -15.11 -9.76 -10.58
C VAL A 211 -14.93 -9.01 -11.91
N CYS A 212 -13.69 -8.93 -12.38
CA CYS A 212 -13.33 -8.19 -13.59
C CYS A 212 -12.71 -9.08 -14.67
N SER A 213 -12.68 -8.61 -15.92
CA SER A 213 -12.03 -9.35 -17.02
C SER A 213 -11.34 -8.45 -18.05
N ASN A 214 -10.39 -9.01 -18.80
CA ASN A 214 -9.56 -8.30 -19.78
C ASN A 214 -8.81 -7.12 -19.14
N ILE A 215 -8.00 -7.44 -18.14
CA ILE A 215 -7.32 -6.45 -17.30
C ILE A 215 -5.88 -6.30 -17.77
N LYS A 216 -5.38 -5.07 -17.86
CA LYS A 216 -3.98 -4.78 -18.13
C LYS A 216 -3.39 -3.85 -17.09
N PHE A 217 -2.23 -4.24 -16.57
CA PHE A 217 -1.36 -3.43 -15.73
C PHE A 217 0.03 -3.40 -16.38
N ILE A 218 0.43 -2.24 -16.88
CA ILE A 218 1.58 -2.11 -17.78
C ILE A 218 2.47 -0.94 -17.35
N SER A 219 3.79 -1.14 -17.42
CA SER A 219 4.78 -0.07 -17.22
C SER A 219 4.58 0.74 -15.94
N SER A 220 4.03 0.13 -14.89
CA SER A 220 3.60 0.82 -13.68
C SER A 220 4.47 0.41 -12.48
N TYR A 221 4.45 1.23 -11.44
CA TYR A 221 5.28 1.06 -10.26
C TYR A 221 4.42 1.06 -8.99
N ALA A 222 4.59 0.05 -8.14
CA ALA A 222 3.89 -0.04 -6.86
C ALA A 222 4.88 -0.27 -5.72
N HIS A 223 4.88 0.63 -4.74
CA HIS A 223 5.86 0.64 -3.66
C HIS A 223 5.29 1.16 -2.32
N GLU A 224 5.81 0.67 -1.20
CA GLU A 224 5.40 1.05 0.16
C GLU A 224 3.89 0.88 0.45
N ASN A 225 3.21 -0.03 -0.26
CA ASN A 225 1.80 -0.37 0.00
C ASN A 225 1.69 -1.56 0.97
N THR A 226 0.53 -1.71 1.64
CA THR A 226 0.24 -2.98 2.35
C THR A 226 0.09 -4.12 1.36
N ILE A 227 -0.84 -3.95 0.41
CA ILE A 227 -1.06 -4.87 -0.70
C ILE A 227 -1.01 -4.05 -1.99
N PRO A 228 0.05 -4.14 -2.79
CA PRO A 228 0.17 -3.33 -4.00
C PRO A 228 -0.87 -3.74 -5.06
N ILE A 229 -1.12 -5.04 -5.25
CA ILE A 229 -2.06 -5.53 -6.26
C ILE A 229 -2.84 -6.73 -5.75
N LEU A 230 -4.17 -6.64 -5.80
CA LEU A 230 -5.13 -7.68 -5.38
C LEU A 230 -6.16 -7.96 -6.48
N PHE A 231 -6.18 -9.21 -6.97
CA PHE A 231 -7.18 -9.72 -7.89
C PHE A 231 -8.06 -10.76 -7.22
N ASN A 232 -9.37 -10.56 -7.31
CA ASN A 232 -10.37 -11.48 -6.80
C ASN A 232 -11.37 -11.83 -7.92
N PHE A 233 -11.63 -13.13 -8.11
CA PHE A 233 -12.65 -13.62 -9.04
C PHE A 233 -12.54 -13.05 -10.46
N SER A 234 -11.31 -12.80 -10.94
CA SER A 234 -11.06 -12.07 -12.18
C SER A 234 -10.41 -12.94 -13.25
N SER A 235 -10.49 -12.54 -14.51
CA SER A 235 -9.94 -13.31 -15.65
C SER A 235 -9.18 -12.45 -16.66
N ASP A 236 -8.35 -13.12 -17.47
CA ASP A 236 -7.66 -12.50 -18.61
C ASP A 236 -6.80 -11.30 -18.15
N ILE A 237 -5.95 -11.55 -17.15
CA ILE A 237 -5.10 -10.54 -16.50
C ILE A 237 -3.74 -10.53 -17.17
N LYS A 238 -3.29 -9.34 -17.59
CA LYS A 238 -1.93 -9.10 -18.08
C LYS A 238 -1.20 -8.11 -17.18
N ILE A 239 -0.06 -8.53 -16.64
CA ILE A 239 0.89 -7.68 -15.91
C ILE A 239 2.18 -7.66 -16.72
N ALA A 240 2.63 -6.48 -17.16
CA ALA A 240 3.82 -6.39 -18.00
C ALA A 240 4.70 -5.18 -17.70
N ASP A 241 6.02 -5.36 -17.85
CA ASP A 241 7.00 -4.27 -17.81
C ASP A 241 6.91 -3.40 -16.55
N SER A 242 6.49 -3.98 -15.42
CA SER A 242 6.13 -3.26 -14.20
C SER A 242 7.01 -3.65 -13.01
N ALA A 243 7.16 -2.72 -12.07
CA ALA A 243 7.90 -2.91 -10.83
C ALA A 243 6.92 -2.95 -9.64
N ILE A 244 7.09 -3.94 -8.78
CA ILE A 244 6.40 -4.06 -7.50
C ILE A 244 7.50 -4.24 -6.47
N CYS A 245 7.87 -3.16 -5.79
CA CYS A 245 9.08 -3.13 -4.96
C CYS A 245 8.82 -2.50 -3.60
N ASP A 246 9.50 -2.96 -2.55
CA ASP A 246 9.55 -2.29 -1.25
C ASP A 246 8.17 -2.08 -0.62
N ASN A 247 7.29 -3.07 -0.80
CA ASN A 247 5.99 -3.12 -0.15
C ASN A 247 6.10 -3.91 1.16
N ASN A 248 5.05 -3.87 1.98
CA ASN A 248 4.99 -4.49 3.31
C ASN A 248 5.73 -5.84 3.41
N ASP A 249 6.66 -5.95 4.37
CA ASP A 249 7.58 -7.07 4.52
C ASP A 249 6.93 -8.32 5.17
N ASN A 250 5.76 -8.20 5.79
CA ASN A 250 4.92 -9.32 6.24
C ASN A 250 3.78 -9.61 5.23
N GLY A 251 3.79 -8.91 4.09
CA GLY A 251 2.73 -8.90 3.08
C GLY A 251 3.21 -8.42 1.70
N GLY A 252 2.48 -7.53 1.03
CA GLY A 252 3.11 -6.69 0.01
C GLY A 252 3.31 -7.27 -1.41
N GLY A 253 2.75 -8.42 -1.76
CA GLY A 253 2.93 -9.02 -3.09
C GLY A 253 1.82 -8.76 -4.11
N VAL A 254 1.90 -9.44 -5.25
CA VAL A 254 0.78 -9.57 -6.19
C VAL A 254 -0.10 -10.75 -5.78
N PHE A 255 -1.31 -10.47 -5.34
CA PHE A 255 -2.23 -11.47 -4.79
C PHE A 255 -3.31 -11.80 -5.80
N VAL A 256 -3.52 -13.10 -6.06
CA VAL A 256 -4.45 -13.61 -7.04
C VAL A 256 -5.30 -14.72 -6.44
N TYR A 257 -6.58 -14.42 -6.24
CA TYR A 257 -7.57 -15.31 -5.65
C TYR A 257 -8.67 -15.66 -6.65
N HIS A 258 -9.01 -16.95 -6.74
CA HIS A 258 -10.14 -17.45 -7.53
C HIS A 258 -10.17 -16.95 -8.98
N SER A 259 -8.99 -16.78 -9.59
CA SER A 259 -8.83 -16.10 -10.87
C SER A 259 -8.19 -17.02 -11.91
N ASN A 260 -8.33 -16.68 -13.20
CA ASN A 260 -7.80 -17.50 -14.28
C ASN A 260 -7.20 -16.71 -15.44
N ASN A 261 -6.38 -17.38 -16.25
CA ASN A 261 -5.71 -16.80 -17.42
C ASN A 261 -4.89 -15.54 -17.06
N VAL A 262 -3.85 -15.74 -16.24
CA VAL A 262 -2.98 -14.65 -15.77
C VAL A 262 -1.63 -14.74 -16.46
N ASN A 263 -1.21 -13.65 -17.10
CA ASN A 263 0.08 -13.54 -17.76
C ASN A 263 0.90 -12.41 -17.13
N VAL A 264 2.00 -12.78 -16.49
CA VAL A 264 3.00 -11.86 -15.95
C VAL A 264 4.27 -11.96 -16.80
N ASN A 265 4.68 -10.83 -17.37
CA ASN A 265 5.80 -10.78 -18.31
C ASN A 265 6.73 -9.62 -18.02
N ASN A 266 8.04 -9.85 -18.03
CA ASN A 266 9.05 -8.79 -17.96
C ASN A 266 8.92 -7.87 -16.73
N CYS A 267 8.57 -8.43 -15.57
CA CYS A 267 8.32 -7.66 -14.34
C CYS A 267 9.42 -7.85 -13.29
N ASN A 268 9.63 -6.83 -12.47
CA ASN A 268 10.48 -6.86 -11.29
C ASN A 268 9.60 -6.88 -10.04
N VAL A 269 9.62 -7.97 -9.27
CA VAL A 269 8.93 -8.07 -7.97
C VAL A 269 9.97 -8.28 -6.89
N LEU A 270 10.33 -7.19 -6.21
CA LEU A 270 11.54 -7.12 -5.38
C LEU A 270 11.15 -6.69 -3.97
N HIS A 271 11.83 -7.21 -2.96
CA HIS A 271 11.72 -6.74 -1.57
C HIS A 271 10.29 -6.50 -1.06
N SER A 272 9.62 -7.58 -0.65
CA SER A 272 8.29 -7.57 -0.03
C SER A 272 8.12 -8.86 0.77
N GLY A 273 7.07 -8.96 1.59
CA GLY A 273 6.72 -10.20 2.29
C GLY A 273 6.47 -11.38 1.36
N ALA A 274 5.65 -11.17 0.35
CA ALA A 274 5.35 -12.13 -0.68
C ALA A 274 5.66 -11.58 -2.06
N GLY A 275 6.06 -12.45 -2.99
CA GLY A 275 6.16 -12.08 -4.40
C GLY A 275 4.81 -12.24 -5.10
N PHE A 276 4.39 -13.48 -5.29
CA PHE A 276 3.11 -13.86 -5.88
C PHE A 276 2.36 -14.82 -4.97
N LYS A 277 1.20 -14.42 -4.47
CA LYS A 277 0.29 -15.29 -3.71
C LYS A 277 -0.84 -15.74 -4.62
N ILE A 278 -0.97 -17.04 -4.81
CA ILE A 278 -1.87 -17.67 -5.78
C ILE A 278 -2.73 -18.68 -5.03
N VAL A 279 -4.04 -18.44 -5.01
CA VAL A 279 -5.01 -19.27 -4.28
C VAL A 279 -6.16 -19.61 -5.21
N ASP A 280 -6.48 -20.90 -5.30
CA ASP A 280 -7.57 -21.46 -6.13
C ASP A 280 -7.65 -20.83 -7.53
N SER A 281 -6.49 -20.76 -8.21
CA SER A 281 -6.36 -20.06 -9.48
C SER A 281 -5.72 -20.94 -10.56
N THR A 282 -6.09 -20.71 -11.82
CA THR A 282 -5.64 -21.57 -12.94
C THR A 282 -5.07 -20.80 -14.12
N ASP A 283 -4.28 -21.52 -14.92
CA ASP A 283 -3.78 -21.05 -16.22
C ASP A 283 -2.93 -19.78 -16.08
N MET A 284 -1.84 -19.92 -15.34
CA MET A 284 -0.93 -18.81 -15.03
C MET A 284 0.40 -18.97 -15.74
N ILE A 285 0.91 -17.88 -16.29
CA ILE A 285 2.16 -17.83 -17.05
C ILE A 285 3.01 -16.69 -16.50
N PHE A 286 4.20 -17.03 -16.00
CA PHE A 286 5.22 -16.08 -15.57
C PHE A 286 6.42 -16.21 -16.51
N THR A 287 6.83 -15.11 -17.12
CA THR A 287 7.92 -15.11 -18.12
C THR A 287 8.83 -13.92 -17.94
N ASN A 288 10.15 -14.12 -18.02
CA ASN A 288 11.13 -13.03 -17.96
C ASN A 288 10.95 -12.15 -16.71
N CYS A 289 10.62 -12.71 -15.55
CA CYS A 289 10.43 -11.93 -14.33
C CYS A 289 11.63 -12.08 -13.39
N ASN A 290 11.96 -11.00 -12.68
CA ASN A 290 12.90 -11.02 -11.56
C ASN A 290 12.12 -11.03 -10.25
N THR A 291 12.53 -11.93 -9.36
CA THR A 291 12.05 -11.98 -7.97
C THR A 291 13.25 -12.11 -7.05
N GLU A 292 13.43 -11.12 -6.17
CA GLU A 292 14.61 -10.97 -5.32
C GLU A 292 14.25 -10.35 -3.97
N TYR A 293 14.97 -10.72 -2.91
CA TYR A 293 14.82 -10.15 -1.56
C TYR A 293 13.43 -10.31 -0.95
N ILE A 294 12.64 -11.30 -1.38
CA ILE A 294 11.35 -11.59 -0.76
C ILE A 294 11.59 -12.18 0.63
N THR A 295 10.95 -11.59 1.64
CA THR A 295 11.20 -11.88 3.07
C THR A 295 10.44 -13.10 3.59
N HIS A 296 9.38 -13.57 2.91
CA HIS A 296 8.66 -14.80 3.27
C HIS A 296 8.53 -15.78 2.09
N PHE A 297 7.59 -15.54 1.16
CA PHE A 297 7.26 -16.51 0.11
C PHE A 297 7.26 -15.86 -1.27
N THR A 298 8.24 -16.20 -2.11
CA THR A 298 8.35 -15.61 -3.44
C THR A 298 7.23 -16.06 -4.37
N PHE A 299 7.00 -17.36 -4.49
CA PHE A 299 5.76 -17.91 -5.04
C PHE A 299 5.05 -18.71 -3.97
N TRP A 300 3.87 -18.27 -3.54
CA TRP A 300 3.02 -18.98 -2.58
C TRP A 300 1.77 -19.49 -3.27
N ILE A 301 1.73 -20.79 -3.56
CA ILE A 301 0.71 -21.42 -4.42
C ILE A 301 -0.08 -22.45 -3.62
N ASN A 302 -1.38 -22.21 -3.41
CA ASN A 302 -2.22 -23.06 -2.56
C ASN A 302 -3.55 -23.44 -3.23
N GLU A 303 -4.32 -24.28 -2.53
CA GLU A 303 -5.74 -24.55 -2.77
C GLU A 303 -6.08 -25.02 -4.18
N ASN A 304 -5.48 -26.13 -4.64
CA ASN A 304 -5.77 -26.75 -5.93
C ASN A 304 -5.46 -25.90 -7.18
N SER A 305 -4.56 -24.93 -7.06
CA SER A 305 -4.11 -24.12 -8.19
C SER A 305 -3.34 -24.96 -9.23
N LYS A 306 -3.64 -24.76 -10.52
CA LYS A 306 -3.22 -25.65 -11.63
C LYS A 306 -2.83 -24.90 -12.89
N ASN A 307 -2.11 -25.59 -13.77
CA ASN A 307 -1.62 -25.05 -15.05
C ASN A 307 -0.76 -23.79 -14.87
N ILE A 308 0.03 -23.75 -13.80
CA ILE A 308 0.98 -22.68 -13.53
C ILE A 308 2.30 -22.99 -14.24
N ASN A 309 2.80 -22.04 -15.02
CA ASN A 309 4.04 -22.15 -15.79
C ASN A 309 4.94 -20.96 -15.52
N ILE A 310 6.13 -21.21 -14.99
CA ILE A 310 7.19 -20.21 -14.81
C ILE A 310 8.30 -20.53 -15.79
N SER A 311 8.73 -19.56 -16.60
CA SER A 311 9.87 -19.78 -17.49
C SER A 311 10.72 -18.54 -17.73
N SER A 312 12.00 -18.73 -18.00
CA SER A 312 12.95 -17.64 -18.22
C SER A 312 12.96 -16.60 -17.08
N CYS A 313 12.70 -17.00 -15.83
CA CYS A 313 12.67 -16.08 -14.69
C CYS A 313 13.94 -16.20 -13.82
N ASN A 314 14.22 -15.15 -13.04
CA ASN A 314 15.20 -15.17 -11.96
C ASN A 314 14.45 -15.21 -10.62
N ILE A 315 14.66 -16.27 -9.84
CA ILE A 315 14.12 -16.46 -8.49
C ILE A 315 15.30 -16.68 -7.55
N LYS A 316 15.83 -15.60 -7.01
CA LYS A 316 17.14 -15.64 -6.35
C LYS A 316 17.23 -14.71 -5.13
N ASN A 317 18.22 -14.95 -4.28
CA ASN A 317 18.56 -14.08 -3.14
C ASN A 317 17.37 -13.71 -2.24
N ASN A 318 16.38 -14.59 -2.14
CA ASN A 318 15.24 -14.38 -1.25
C ASN A 318 15.63 -14.84 0.17
N PHE A 319 15.21 -14.08 1.19
CA PHE A 319 15.57 -14.33 2.60
C PHE A 319 14.95 -15.63 3.16
N ARG A 320 13.98 -16.21 2.44
CA ARG A 320 13.30 -17.45 2.85
C ARG A 320 13.08 -18.40 1.68
N TYR A 321 11.86 -18.43 1.12
CA TYR A 321 11.42 -19.46 0.18
C TYR A 321 11.33 -18.92 -1.25
N GLY A 322 11.88 -19.68 -2.20
CA GLY A 322 11.71 -19.43 -3.64
C GLY A 322 10.32 -19.86 -4.13
N ILE A 323 9.96 -21.13 -3.98
CA ILE A 323 8.64 -21.63 -4.37
C ILE A 323 8.06 -22.44 -3.23
N HIS A 324 6.95 -21.98 -2.66
CA HIS A 324 6.15 -22.72 -1.69
C HIS A 324 4.83 -23.14 -2.34
N ILE A 325 4.58 -24.45 -2.41
CA ILE A 325 3.40 -25.00 -3.07
C ILE A 325 2.72 -26.07 -2.23
N GLU A 326 1.40 -25.91 -2.03
CA GLU A 326 0.54 -26.80 -1.27
C GLU A 326 -0.69 -27.23 -2.10
N ASP A 327 -1.01 -28.52 -2.09
CA ASP A 327 -2.15 -29.12 -2.80
C ASP A 327 -2.33 -28.70 -4.28
N SER A 328 -1.23 -28.40 -4.98
CA SER A 328 -1.24 -27.72 -6.27
C SER A 328 -0.20 -28.28 -7.25
N CYS A 329 -0.22 -27.80 -8.49
CA CYS A 329 0.72 -28.25 -9.53
C CYS A 329 1.35 -27.10 -10.32
N LEU A 330 2.67 -27.21 -10.53
CA LEU A 330 3.49 -26.18 -11.16
C LEU A 330 4.51 -26.78 -12.13
N THR A 331 4.78 -26.07 -13.22
CA THR A 331 5.96 -26.28 -14.06
C THR A 331 6.86 -25.04 -14.02
N VAL A 332 8.15 -25.24 -13.76
CA VAL A 332 9.18 -24.21 -13.87
C VAL A 332 10.31 -24.70 -14.75
N THR A 333 10.71 -23.93 -15.77
CA THR A 333 11.73 -24.33 -16.75
C THR A 333 12.56 -23.15 -17.23
N ASN A 334 13.77 -23.41 -17.74
CA ASN A 334 14.66 -22.40 -18.32
C ASN A 334 14.90 -21.17 -17.41
N SER A 335 14.81 -21.35 -16.09
CA SER A 335 14.88 -20.28 -15.10
C SER A 335 16.10 -20.46 -14.20
N ASN A 336 16.52 -19.37 -13.58
CA ASN A 336 17.57 -19.37 -12.56
C ASN A 336 16.92 -19.39 -11.18
N LEU A 337 17.13 -20.44 -10.38
CA LEU A 337 16.59 -20.60 -9.03
C LEU A 337 17.73 -20.90 -8.06
N TYR A 338 18.20 -19.90 -7.32
CA TYR A 338 19.42 -20.07 -6.51
C TYR A 338 19.56 -19.04 -5.38
N ASP A 339 20.36 -19.36 -4.37
CA ASP A 339 20.61 -18.49 -3.21
C ASP A 339 19.31 -18.07 -2.49
N ASN A 340 18.29 -18.93 -2.49
CA ASN A 340 17.12 -18.78 -1.63
C ASN A 340 17.44 -19.38 -0.25
N GLN A 341 17.42 -18.55 0.79
CA GLN A 341 18.11 -18.82 2.06
C GLN A 341 17.67 -20.12 2.75
N ILE A 342 16.36 -20.40 2.79
CA ILE A 342 15.79 -21.61 3.42
C ILE A 342 15.65 -22.72 2.38
N GLU A 343 14.74 -22.55 1.42
CA GLU A 343 14.40 -23.59 0.44
C GLU A 343 14.09 -22.95 -0.91
N SER A 344 14.68 -23.51 -1.97
CA SER A 344 14.36 -23.10 -3.35
C SER A 344 12.97 -23.63 -3.76
N VAL A 345 12.58 -24.83 -3.32
CA VAL A 345 11.24 -25.39 -3.54
C VAL A 345 10.75 -26.19 -2.32
N LEU A 346 9.67 -25.73 -1.68
CA LEU A 346 8.92 -26.46 -0.66
C LEU A 346 7.62 -26.99 -1.28
N ALA A 347 7.45 -28.31 -1.35
CA ALA A 347 6.26 -28.93 -1.94
C ALA A 347 5.52 -29.87 -0.98
N ARG A 348 4.27 -29.53 -0.65
CA ARG A 348 3.36 -30.32 0.20
C ARG A 348 2.17 -30.82 -0.61
N ASN A 349 1.99 -32.14 -0.65
CA ASN A 349 0.95 -32.83 -1.43
C ASN A 349 0.79 -32.32 -2.89
N SER A 350 1.91 -31.89 -3.48
CA SER A 350 1.92 -31.13 -4.73
C SER A 350 2.76 -31.79 -5.83
N CYS A 351 2.54 -31.40 -7.08
CA CYS A 351 3.30 -31.89 -8.23
C CYS A 351 4.09 -30.77 -8.91
N VAL A 352 5.42 -30.87 -8.87
CA VAL A 352 6.31 -29.83 -9.43
C VAL A 352 7.22 -30.44 -10.50
N SER A 353 7.16 -29.87 -11.70
CA SER A 353 8.12 -30.16 -12.78
C SER A 353 9.11 -29.00 -12.89
N ALA A 354 10.28 -29.14 -12.29
CA ALA A 354 11.33 -28.13 -12.23
C ALA A 354 12.58 -28.50 -13.08
N LYS A 355 12.37 -29.06 -14.27
CA LYS A 355 13.46 -29.51 -15.15
C LYS A 355 14.05 -28.35 -15.93
N ASN A 356 15.30 -28.50 -16.37
CA ASN A 356 16.03 -27.56 -17.21
C ASN A 356 16.17 -26.17 -16.58
N ASN A 357 16.26 -26.10 -15.25
CA ASN A 357 16.59 -24.87 -14.54
C ASN A 357 18.05 -24.87 -14.11
N TRP A 358 18.62 -23.69 -13.90
CA TRP A 358 19.91 -23.53 -13.26
C TRP A 358 19.72 -23.30 -11.76
N TRP A 359 20.44 -24.07 -10.94
CA TRP A 359 20.28 -24.11 -9.48
C TRP A 359 21.48 -23.48 -8.75
N GLY A 360 22.06 -22.43 -9.31
CA GLY A 360 23.25 -21.76 -8.74
C GLY A 360 24.57 -22.52 -8.95
N SER A 361 24.51 -23.77 -9.42
CA SER A 361 25.69 -24.60 -9.63
C SER A 361 25.57 -25.52 -10.84
N ARG A 362 26.70 -25.73 -11.52
CA ARG A 362 26.84 -26.76 -12.58
C ARG A 362 26.54 -28.18 -12.09
N LEU A 363 26.68 -28.42 -10.78
CA LEU A 363 26.38 -29.70 -10.14
C LEU A 363 24.89 -29.86 -9.80
N GLY A 364 24.06 -28.87 -10.15
CA GLY A 364 22.63 -28.83 -9.82
C GLY A 364 22.43 -28.35 -8.39
N LEU A 365 21.37 -28.86 -7.75
CA LEU A 365 21.13 -28.65 -6.32
C LEU A 365 22.33 -29.18 -5.54
N LEU A 366 23.11 -28.28 -4.95
CA LEU A 366 24.19 -28.67 -4.08
C LEU A 366 23.61 -29.11 -2.74
N PHE A 367 23.80 -30.36 -2.37
CA PHE A 367 23.83 -30.72 -0.95
C PHE A 367 25.07 -30.07 -0.35
N GLY A 368 24.90 -28.87 0.21
CA GLY A 368 25.83 -28.11 1.03
C GLY A 368 27.32 -28.31 0.74
N LYS A 369 27.95 -27.37 0.04
CA LYS A 369 29.40 -27.18 0.16
C LYS A 369 29.71 -25.98 1.05
N GLY A 370 29.89 -26.29 2.34
CA GLY A 370 30.41 -25.39 3.37
C GLY A 370 29.32 -24.69 4.17
N THR A 371 29.03 -25.18 5.39
CA THR A 371 28.21 -24.59 6.48
C THR A 371 26.83 -23.95 6.14
N ARG A 372 26.43 -23.88 4.88
CA ARG A 372 25.19 -23.31 4.37
C ARG A 372 24.45 -24.42 3.62
N PHE A 373 23.38 -24.91 4.23
CA PHE A 373 22.31 -25.59 3.49
C PHE A 373 21.50 -24.48 2.83
N VAL A 374 21.64 -24.29 1.52
CA VAL A 374 20.89 -23.31 0.71
C VAL A 374 20.29 -24.10 -0.46
N ASP A 375 19.16 -23.65 -1.00
CA ASP A 375 18.51 -24.26 -2.17
C ASP A 375 18.07 -25.72 -1.97
N LEU A 376 17.50 -26.00 -0.79
CA LEU A 376 16.90 -27.30 -0.50
C LEU A 376 15.58 -27.49 -1.25
N ILE A 377 15.27 -28.76 -1.55
CA ILE A 377 13.92 -29.21 -1.94
C ILE A 377 13.38 -30.08 -0.81
N ASP A 378 12.39 -29.60 -0.05
CA ASP A 378 11.69 -30.40 0.96
C ASP A 378 10.44 -31.06 0.35
N LEU A 379 10.40 -32.39 0.49
CA LEU A 379 9.35 -33.26 -0.04
C LEU A 379 8.49 -33.78 1.11
N ARG A 380 7.75 -32.89 1.77
CA ARG A 380 6.74 -33.32 2.74
C ARG A 380 5.49 -33.75 2.01
N THR A 381 5.55 -34.92 1.37
CA THR A 381 4.50 -35.62 0.56
C THR A 381 4.36 -35.24 -0.93
N GLY A 382 5.05 -34.20 -1.41
CA GLY A 382 5.05 -33.80 -2.84
C GLY A 382 5.98 -34.61 -3.75
N ARG A 383 5.82 -34.44 -5.07
CA ARG A 383 6.71 -35.00 -6.11
C ARG A 383 7.37 -33.87 -6.91
N VAL A 384 8.66 -33.63 -6.70
CA VAL A 384 9.44 -32.63 -7.46
C VAL A 384 10.39 -33.32 -8.44
N LYS A 385 10.26 -32.99 -9.74
CA LYS A 385 11.14 -33.49 -10.81
C LYS A 385 12.06 -32.36 -11.28
N TYR A 386 13.32 -32.36 -10.82
CA TYR A 386 14.29 -31.30 -11.15
C TYR A 386 15.39 -31.71 -12.14
N PHE A 387 15.56 -33.02 -12.42
CA PHE A 387 16.52 -33.54 -13.40
C PHE A 387 15.88 -33.77 -14.78
N PRO A 388 16.57 -33.44 -15.89
CA PRO A 388 17.89 -32.81 -15.96
C PRO A 388 17.86 -31.33 -15.54
N TRP A 389 18.99 -30.81 -15.06
CA TRP A 389 19.20 -29.38 -14.76
C TRP A 389 20.20 -28.76 -15.75
N SER A 390 20.25 -27.42 -15.81
CA SER A 390 21.18 -26.67 -16.64
C SER A 390 22.56 -26.52 -15.98
N PHE A 391 23.64 -26.72 -16.72
CA PHE A 391 25.01 -26.54 -16.22
C PHE A 391 25.44 -25.07 -16.10
N ASN A 392 24.78 -24.17 -16.84
CA ASN A 392 25.08 -22.74 -16.89
C ASN A 392 23.83 -21.93 -16.54
N PRO A 393 24.00 -20.72 -15.96
CA PRO A 393 22.92 -19.77 -15.82
C PRO A 393 22.32 -19.40 -17.18
N PHE A 394 21.03 -19.06 -17.17
CA PHE A 394 20.36 -18.47 -18.31
C PHE A 394 20.61 -16.96 -18.31
N GLU A 395 21.47 -16.47 -19.21
CA GLU A 395 21.88 -15.06 -19.27
C GLU A 395 20.72 -14.11 -19.63
N ASN A 396 19.73 -14.59 -20.39
CA ASN A 396 18.56 -13.81 -20.80
C ASN A 396 17.31 -14.15 -19.97
N ALA A 397 17.47 -14.75 -18.79
CA ALA A 397 16.37 -14.94 -17.85
C ALA A 397 16.23 -13.71 -16.96
N GLY A 398 15.00 -13.44 -16.53
CA GLY A 398 14.65 -12.24 -15.79
C GLY A 398 14.12 -11.12 -16.67
N ALA A 399 13.74 -10.02 -16.03
CA ALA A 399 13.37 -8.80 -16.74
C ALA A 399 14.62 -8.17 -17.37
N ASP A 400 14.46 -7.55 -18.54
CA ASP A 400 15.56 -6.97 -19.32
C ASP A 400 15.89 -5.51 -18.96
N TRP A 401 15.36 -5.03 -17.84
CA TRP A 401 15.50 -3.67 -17.32
C TRP A 401 15.67 -3.66 -15.80
N VAL A 402 16.24 -2.56 -15.29
CA VAL A 402 16.49 -2.31 -13.87
C VAL A 402 15.54 -1.23 -13.37
N VAL A 403 15.00 -1.40 -12.16
CA VAL A 403 13.94 -0.53 -11.60
C VAL A 403 14.40 0.92 -11.50
N GLU A 404 15.57 1.15 -10.89
CA GLU A 404 16.18 2.48 -10.67
C GLU A 404 16.50 3.25 -11.97
N ASP A 405 16.60 2.57 -13.11
CA ASP A 405 16.83 3.23 -14.41
C ASP A 405 15.55 3.84 -15.00
N ILE A 406 14.37 3.43 -14.49
CA ILE A 406 13.06 3.78 -15.07
C ILE A 406 12.17 4.52 -14.07
N PHE A 407 12.16 4.10 -12.80
CA PHE A 407 11.26 4.61 -11.79
C PHE A 407 12.02 5.30 -10.67
N ASP A 408 11.59 6.52 -10.35
CA ASP A 408 11.94 7.22 -9.13
C ASP A 408 10.83 6.99 -8.10
N LYS A 409 11.18 6.67 -6.85
CA LYS A 409 10.20 6.57 -5.77
C LYS A 409 9.66 7.93 -5.38
N THR A 410 8.34 8.10 -5.38
CA THR A 410 7.71 9.23 -4.69
C THR A 410 7.95 9.12 -3.19
N VAL A 411 8.58 10.13 -2.59
CA VAL A 411 8.71 10.25 -1.13
C VAL A 411 7.65 11.24 -0.64
N ILE A 412 6.86 10.81 0.34
CA ILE A 412 5.77 11.61 0.90
C ILE A 412 6.28 12.32 2.15
N SER A 413 6.16 13.65 2.20
CA SER A 413 6.41 14.44 3.41
C SER A 413 5.34 15.52 3.55
N GLY A 414 4.79 15.68 4.76
CA GLY A 414 3.98 16.85 5.13
C GLY A 414 2.64 17.04 4.38
N TYR A 415 1.99 15.98 3.88
CA TYR A 415 0.71 16.13 3.17
C TYR A 415 -0.49 16.23 4.13
N GLY A 416 -0.79 17.46 4.54
CA GLY A 416 -2.16 17.97 4.51
C GLY A 416 -3.10 17.64 5.67
N ASP A 417 -2.63 17.17 6.81
CA ASP A 417 -3.49 17.08 7.98
C ASP A 417 -3.86 18.46 8.53
N ASP A 418 -5.13 18.66 8.84
CA ASP A 418 -5.54 19.85 9.58
C ASP A 418 -4.86 19.82 10.97
N PRO A 419 -4.32 20.95 11.44
CA PRO A 419 -3.65 21.00 12.73
C PRO A 419 -4.62 20.62 13.86
N ILE A 420 -4.10 19.85 14.82
CA ILE A 420 -4.83 19.49 16.04
C ILE A 420 -5.30 20.77 16.73
N LYS A 421 -6.52 20.77 17.26
CA LYS A 421 -7.04 21.91 18.01
C LYS A 421 -6.72 21.72 19.49
N LEU A 422 -5.76 22.48 20.00
CA LEU A 422 -5.45 22.54 21.42
C LEU A 422 -6.29 23.63 22.10
N GLU A 423 -6.88 23.31 23.26
CA GLU A 423 -7.68 24.26 24.02
C GLU A 423 -6.80 25.07 24.99
N GLY A 424 -6.94 26.40 24.97
CA GLY A 424 -6.23 27.28 25.89
C GLY A 424 -5.98 28.66 25.31
N ASN A 425 -5.36 29.52 26.12
CA ASN A 425 -4.73 30.74 25.62
C ASN A 425 -3.31 30.37 25.17
N ASP A 426 -2.90 30.87 24.01
CA ASP A 426 -1.56 30.74 23.44
C ASP A 426 -1.08 32.19 23.22
N THR A 427 -0.17 32.63 24.08
CA THR A 427 0.21 34.04 24.20
C THR A 427 1.19 34.49 23.12
N ASP A 428 2.08 33.61 22.67
CA ASP A 428 3.11 33.89 21.66
C ASP A 428 2.82 33.26 20.28
N LEU A 429 1.70 32.54 20.15
CA LEU A 429 1.13 32.02 18.92
C LEU A 429 2.02 30.95 18.27
N ASP A 430 2.63 30.10 19.09
CA ASP A 430 3.50 29.03 18.63
C ASP A 430 2.81 27.67 18.49
N GLY A 431 1.55 27.60 18.90
CA GLY A 431 0.64 26.49 18.68
C GLY A 431 0.27 25.72 19.95
N VAL A 432 1.07 25.76 21.01
CA VAL A 432 0.71 25.11 22.29
C VAL A 432 0.14 26.13 23.27
N PRO A 433 -0.73 25.71 24.21
CA PRO A 433 -1.34 26.63 25.17
C PRO A 433 -0.43 26.92 26.36
N ASP A 434 -0.55 28.15 26.92
CA ASP A 434 0.22 28.66 28.07
C ASP A 434 0.29 27.67 29.26
N TRP A 435 -0.76 26.87 29.48
CA TRP A 435 -0.83 25.93 30.61
C TRP A 435 0.09 24.72 30.42
N TRP A 436 0.30 24.28 29.17
CA TRP A 436 1.21 23.18 28.83
C TRP A 436 2.64 23.64 29.04
N GLU A 437 2.94 24.86 28.57
CA GLU A 437 4.24 25.49 28.75
C GLU A 437 4.60 25.66 30.23
N GLU A 438 3.66 26.19 31.03
CA GLU A 438 3.84 26.31 32.48
C GLU A 438 4.05 24.95 33.17
N LYS A 439 3.39 23.88 32.69
CA LYS A 439 3.52 22.53 33.24
C LYS A 439 4.91 21.95 33.03
N TYR A 440 5.49 22.13 31.84
CA TYR A 440 6.77 21.54 31.43
C TYR A 440 7.97 22.49 31.47
N GLY A 441 7.73 23.77 31.78
CA GLY A 441 8.78 24.76 32.00
C GLY A 441 9.24 25.52 30.75
N TYR A 442 8.41 25.56 29.70
CA TYR A 442 8.58 26.43 28.54
C TYR A 442 8.17 27.88 28.87
N ASP A 443 8.58 28.87 28.06
CA ASP A 443 8.27 30.29 28.28
C ASP A 443 7.17 30.77 27.35
N LYS A 444 5.94 30.85 27.88
CA LYS A 444 4.71 31.32 27.21
C LYS A 444 4.72 32.71 26.57
N THR A 445 5.85 33.38 26.55
CA THR A 445 6.00 34.69 25.91
C THR A 445 7.06 34.68 24.82
N VAL A 446 7.64 33.52 24.52
CA VAL A 446 8.74 33.31 23.59
C VAL A 446 8.38 32.12 22.70
N TRP A 447 7.99 32.44 21.47
CA TRP A 447 7.70 31.45 20.43
C TRP A 447 8.77 30.34 20.33
N GLU A 448 8.33 29.08 20.38
CA GLU A 448 9.14 27.87 20.16
C GLU A 448 8.56 26.99 19.04
N ASP A 449 9.39 26.18 18.37
CA ASP A 449 8.93 25.34 17.24
C ASP A 449 8.33 24.01 17.73
N HIS A 450 7.26 24.08 18.53
CA HIS A 450 6.69 22.91 19.21
C HIS A 450 6.16 21.82 18.29
N ILE A 451 5.77 22.16 17.06
CA ILE A 451 5.31 21.19 16.07
C ILE A 451 6.44 20.28 15.53
N ASN A 452 7.70 20.71 15.66
CA ASN A 452 8.89 19.93 15.28
C ASN A 452 9.77 19.58 16.48
N LEU A 453 9.33 19.90 17.70
CA LEU A 453 10.08 19.65 18.93
C LEU A 453 9.68 18.29 19.52
N ASP A 454 10.63 17.36 19.56
CA ASP A 454 10.50 16.03 20.17
C ASP A 454 11.75 15.82 21.05
N PRO A 455 11.70 16.18 22.35
CA PRO A 455 12.89 16.14 23.21
C PRO A 455 13.36 14.74 23.62
N ASP A 456 12.50 13.72 23.62
CA ASP A 456 12.82 12.36 24.07
C ASP A 456 12.99 11.33 22.93
N GLY A 457 12.60 11.70 21.71
CA GLY A 457 12.82 10.94 20.48
C GLY A 457 11.87 9.76 20.34
N ASP A 458 10.64 9.85 20.82
CA ASP A 458 9.58 8.86 20.63
C ASP A 458 8.72 9.12 19.37
N ALA A 459 9.10 10.12 18.56
CA ALA A 459 8.40 10.57 17.37
C ALA A 459 7.02 11.18 17.62
N LEU A 460 6.68 11.51 18.86
CA LEU A 460 5.60 12.42 19.23
C LEU A 460 6.20 13.81 19.44
N ASN A 461 5.74 14.78 18.65
CA ASN A 461 6.14 16.15 18.92
C ASN A 461 5.37 16.73 20.11
N ASN A 462 5.92 17.76 20.73
CA ASN A 462 5.39 18.42 21.92
C ASN A 462 3.93 18.92 21.73
N PHE A 463 3.51 19.16 20.48
CA PHE A 463 2.14 19.52 20.14
C PHE A 463 1.18 18.30 20.15
N GLU A 464 1.60 17.16 19.63
CA GLU A 464 0.89 15.87 19.74
C GLU A 464 0.80 15.40 21.20
N GLU A 465 1.85 15.59 21.97
CA GLU A 465 1.86 15.26 23.40
C GLU A 465 0.98 16.17 24.24
N CYS A 466 0.90 17.46 23.88
CA CYS A 466 -0.09 18.36 24.48
C CYS A 466 -1.52 17.88 24.22
N TYR A 467 -1.79 17.30 23.05
CA TYR A 467 -3.10 16.69 22.75
C TYR A 467 -3.36 15.44 23.60
N THR A 468 -2.33 14.64 23.87
CA THR A 468 -2.42 13.42 24.71
C THR A 468 -2.15 13.67 26.20
N ASP A 469 -2.04 14.92 26.67
CA ASP A 469 -1.84 15.27 28.09
C ASP A 469 -2.82 14.52 29.02
N SER A 470 -4.09 14.47 28.62
CA SER A 470 -5.16 13.83 29.39
C SER A 470 -5.00 12.30 29.51
N TYR A 471 -4.16 11.70 28.66
CA TYR A 471 -3.80 10.29 28.68
C TYR A 471 -2.50 10.03 29.44
N GLY A 472 -1.79 11.09 29.83
CA GLY A 472 -0.59 11.03 30.64
C GLY A 472 0.72 11.27 29.89
N SER A 473 0.69 11.90 28.71
CA SER A 473 1.91 12.20 27.94
C SER A 473 2.89 13.11 28.66
N ASN A 474 4.18 12.96 28.36
CA ASN A 474 5.27 13.74 28.93
C ASN A 474 6.43 13.95 27.93
N PRO A 475 6.72 15.20 27.51
CA PRO A 475 7.68 15.52 26.44
C PRO A 475 9.15 15.25 26.75
N PHE A 476 9.43 14.58 27.87
CA PHE A 476 10.77 14.22 28.31
C PHE A 476 10.86 12.73 28.68
N GLU A 477 9.81 11.96 28.45
CA GLU A 477 9.73 10.52 28.70
C GLU A 477 9.01 9.83 27.55
N LYS A 478 9.71 8.91 26.88
CA LYS A 478 9.16 8.23 25.70
C LYS A 478 7.79 7.62 25.97
N ASP A 479 6.81 8.05 25.22
CA ASP A 479 5.45 7.56 25.24
C ASP A 479 5.13 6.74 23.99
N VAL A 480 4.44 5.63 24.19
CA VAL A 480 3.87 4.83 23.09
C VAL A 480 2.39 4.69 23.34
N PHE A 481 1.57 5.06 22.36
CA PHE A 481 0.12 4.89 22.43
C PHE A 481 -0.32 3.71 21.57
N LEU A 482 -1.00 2.74 22.17
CA LEU A 482 -1.55 1.57 21.49
C LEU A 482 -3.05 1.46 21.74
N GLU A 483 -3.84 1.45 20.68
CA GLU A 483 -5.27 1.21 20.74
C GLU A 483 -5.61 -0.22 20.32
N PHE A 484 -6.50 -0.86 21.08
CA PHE A 484 -7.09 -2.14 20.70
C PHE A 484 -8.58 -2.03 20.43
N ASP A 485 -8.97 -2.45 19.25
CA ASP A 485 -10.33 -2.87 18.94
C ASP A 485 -10.43 -4.39 18.89
N TRP A 486 -11.60 -4.94 19.19
CA TRP A 486 -11.84 -6.37 19.10
C TRP A 486 -13.26 -6.70 18.67
N THR A 487 -13.42 -7.80 17.94
CA THR A 487 -14.75 -8.34 17.62
C THR A 487 -15.26 -9.24 18.74
N GLU A 488 -16.57 -9.42 18.87
CA GLU A 488 -17.12 -10.50 19.70
C GLU A 488 -16.56 -11.86 19.24
N SER A 489 -16.21 -12.77 20.17
CA SER A 489 -15.79 -14.13 19.82
C SER A 489 -16.99 -15.06 19.71
N LYS A 490 -17.13 -15.81 18.62
CA LYS A 490 -18.19 -16.83 18.50
C LYS A 490 -17.92 -18.11 19.28
N LYS A 491 -16.70 -18.27 19.78
CA LYS A 491 -16.36 -19.40 20.64
C LYS A 491 -16.93 -19.17 22.04
N GLN A 492 -17.79 -20.09 22.47
CA GLN A 492 -18.51 -19.97 23.73
C GLN A 492 -17.54 -19.80 24.91
N GLY A 493 -17.70 -18.70 25.66
CA GLY A 493 -16.89 -18.39 26.84
C GLY A 493 -15.49 -17.85 26.54
N ALA A 494 -15.14 -17.66 25.25
CA ALA A 494 -13.92 -16.97 24.85
C ALA A 494 -14.21 -15.48 24.59
N THR A 495 -13.16 -14.66 24.67
CA THR A 495 -13.19 -13.23 24.37
C THR A 495 -11.98 -12.87 23.52
N ASN A 496 -12.15 -11.92 22.60
CA ASN A 496 -11.06 -11.32 21.84
C ASN A 496 -10.50 -10.07 22.53
N ARG A 497 -11.13 -9.61 23.60
CA ARG A 497 -10.61 -8.49 24.38
C ARG A 497 -9.29 -8.92 25.04
N PRO A 498 -8.16 -8.22 24.79
CA PRO A 498 -6.92 -8.49 25.50
C PRO A 498 -7.15 -8.36 27.02
N PRO A 499 -6.67 -9.26 27.88
CA PRO A 499 -6.93 -9.19 29.32
C PRO A 499 -5.99 -8.20 30.03
N ASN A 500 -6.49 -7.48 31.06
CA ASN A 500 -5.68 -6.48 31.78
C ASN A 500 -4.38 -7.05 32.36
N GLU A 501 -4.39 -8.30 32.84
CA GLU A 501 -3.22 -8.93 33.44
C GLU A 501 -2.02 -8.95 32.48
N TYR A 502 -2.21 -9.43 31.25
CA TYR A 502 -1.13 -9.46 30.26
C TYR A 502 -0.82 -8.08 29.67
N ILE A 503 -1.79 -7.16 29.64
CA ILE A 503 -1.53 -5.77 29.26
C ILE A 503 -0.61 -5.08 30.27
N GLU A 504 -0.83 -5.25 31.56
CA GLU A 504 0.07 -4.67 32.58
C GLU A 504 1.45 -5.33 32.56
N GLU A 505 1.55 -6.63 32.25
CA GLU A 505 2.85 -7.27 32.01
C GLU A 505 3.56 -6.68 30.78
N MET A 506 2.86 -6.50 29.66
CA MET A 506 3.41 -5.85 28.46
C MET A 506 3.92 -4.45 28.79
N LYS A 507 3.10 -3.61 29.47
CA LYS A 507 3.51 -2.27 29.91
C LYS A 507 4.73 -2.30 30.82
N GLN A 508 4.83 -3.29 31.70
CA GLN A 508 6.01 -3.46 32.55
C GLN A 508 7.28 -3.70 31.71
N ARG A 509 7.21 -4.48 30.61
CA ARG A 509 8.38 -4.71 29.73
C ARG A 509 8.88 -3.41 29.11
N PHE A 510 7.97 -2.58 28.59
CA PHE A 510 8.32 -1.27 28.06
C PHE A 510 8.90 -0.35 29.16
N ALA A 511 8.30 -0.36 30.36
CA ALA A 511 8.78 0.46 31.48
C ALA A 511 10.18 0.04 31.98
N GLU A 512 10.56 -1.24 31.86
CA GLU A 512 11.91 -1.73 32.15
C GLU A 512 12.97 -1.14 31.20
N HIS A 513 12.53 -0.54 30.09
CA HIS A 513 13.33 0.12 29.06
C HIS A 513 13.07 1.64 28.97
N ASP A 514 12.54 2.24 30.05
CA ASP A 514 12.24 3.68 30.14
C ASP A 514 11.25 4.16 29.05
N ILE A 515 10.27 3.32 28.70
CA ILE A 515 9.19 3.64 27.76
C ILE A 515 7.83 3.50 28.45
N ASN A 516 7.02 4.55 28.40
CA ASN A 516 5.66 4.58 28.92
C ASN A 516 4.68 4.08 27.85
N LEU A 517 4.28 2.81 27.95
CA LEU A 517 3.25 2.25 27.07
C LEU A 517 1.84 2.58 27.61
N HIS A 518 1.10 3.40 26.87
CA HIS A 518 -0.30 3.74 27.08
C HIS A 518 -1.19 2.84 26.23
N VAL A 519 -2.03 2.02 26.88
CA VAL A 519 -2.93 1.10 26.17
C VAL A 519 -4.38 1.54 26.30
N ASP A 520 -5.02 1.80 25.16
CA ASP A 520 -6.44 2.11 25.05
C ASP A 520 -7.26 0.85 24.76
N ARG A 521 -8.14 0.52 25.69
CA ARG A 521 -9.14 -0.57 25.57
C ARG A 521 -10.53 -0.06 25.95
N GLY A 522 -10.82 1.19 25.62
CA GLY A 522 -12.03 1.93 25.97
C GLY A 522 -11.83 2.99 27.05
N ASN A 523 -10.59 3.45 27.28
CA ASN A 523 -10.22 4.33 28.38
C ASN A 523 -9.42 5.57 27.98
N LEU A 524 -8.94 5.68 26.73
CA LEU A 524 -8.21 6.85 26.20
C LEU A 524 -8.91 7.46 24.97
N GLY A 525 -10.24 7.41 24.96
CA GLY A 525 -11.08 8.06 23.93
C GLY A 525 -11.38 7.23 22.69
N GLY A 526 -10.67 6.12 22.45
CA GLY A 526 -10.95 5.12 21.43
C GLY A 526 -11.10 3.73 22.06
N GLY A 527 -10.80 2.68 21.29
CA GLY A 527 -10.69 1.29 21.71
C GLY A 527 -12.01 0.66 22.18
N GLY A 528 -12.42 -0.44 21.57
CA GLY A 528 -13.69 -1.04 21.96
C GLY A 528 -14.03 -2.35 21.30
N GLU A 529 -15.21 -2.85 21.68
CA GLU A 529 -15.82 -3.96 20.97
C GLU A 529 -16.53 -3.43 19.73
N ILE A 530 -16.12 -3.93 18.57
CA ILE A 530 -16.72 -3.60 17.27
C ILE A 530 -17.65 -4.74 16.81
N PRO A 531 -18.55 -4.49 15.82
CA PRO A 531 -19.45 -5.50 15.30
C PRO A 531 -18.73 -6.79 14.87
N TYR A 532 -19.40 -7.93 15.08
CA TYR A 532 -18.85 -9.23 14.72
C TYR A 532 -18.50 -9.31 13.23
N ILE A 533 -17.22 -9.58 12.95
CA ILE A 533 -16.69 -9.90 11.63
C ILE A 533 -15.61 -10.99 11.77
N THR A 534 -15.59 -11.93 10.82
CA THR A 534 -14.59 -13.03 10.76
C THR A 534 -14.44 -13.48 9.31
N ASN A 535 -13.32 -14.15 9.01
CA ASN A 535 -12.96 -14.62 7.67
C ASN A 535 -12.99 -13.50 6.63
N PHE A 536 -12.63 -12.29 7.05
CA PHE A 536 -12.62 -11.12 6.19
C PHE A 536 -11.30 -11.02 5.43
N SER A 537 -11.37 -10.36 4.29
CA SER A 537 -10.29 -10.15 3.33
C SER A 537 -9.37 -8.98 3.73
N PHE A 538 -8.26 -8.82 3.01
CA PHE A 538 -7.40 -7.63 3.16
C PHE A 538 -8.13 -6.33 2.80
N ASP A 539 -9.08 -6.40 1.87
CA ASP A 539 -9.96 -5.28 1.49
C ASP A 539 -10.82 -4.82 2.67
N GLU A 540 -11.46 -5.77 3.34
CA GLU A 540 -12.26 -5.50 4.52
C GLU A 540 -11.40 -5.09 5.72
N LEU A 541 -10.16 -5.59 5.85
CA LEU A 541 -9.23 -5.14 6.90
C LEU A 541 -8.92 -3.64 6.77
N ALA A 542 -8.65 -3.16 5.55
CA ALA A 542 -8.48 -1.74 5.28
C ALA A 542 -9.77 -0.95 5.58
N ASP A 543 -10.94 -1.58 5.43
CA ASP A 543 -12.20 -0.96 5.83
C ASP A 543 -12.33 -0.77 7.34
N LEU A 544 -11.99 -1.80 8.12
CA LEU A 544 -12.09 -1.77 9.57
C LEU A 544 -11.24 -0.67 10.22
N TYR A 545 -10.03 -0.42 9.69
CA TYR A 545 -9.21 0.70 10.17
C TYR A 545 -9.91 2.04 9.99
N TRP A 546 -10.48 2.29 8.82
CA TRP A 546 -11.14 3.57 8.54
C TRP A 546 -12.42 3.72 9.34
N ASP A 547 -13.19 2.65 9.45
CA ASP A 547 -14.51 2.68 10.08
C ASP A 547 -14.42 2.88 11.60
N TYR A 548 -13.43 2.27 12.27
CA TYR A 548 -13.39 2.19 13.73
C TYR A 548 -12.21 2.91 14.39
N PHE A 549 -11.04 2.98 13.75
CA PHE A 549 -9.87 3.64 14.35
C PHE A 549 -9.79 5.13 14.06
N ILE A 550 -10.04 5.53 12.79
CA ILE A 550 -10.06 6.95 12.41
C ILE A 550 -11.47 7.53 12.27
N ASP A 551 -12.53 6.77 12.56
CA ASP A 551 -13.93 7.21 12.51
C ASP A 551 -14.35 7.86 11.17
N ASN A 552 -13.82 7.35 10.05
CA ASN A 552 -13.99 7.92 8.71
C ASN A 552 -13.50 9.39 8.58
N ASN A 553 -12.74 9.87 9.55
CA ASN A 553 -12.19 11.22 9.60
C ASN A 553 -10.72 11.21 9.20
N LEU A 554 -10.43 11.69 7.98
CA LEU A 554 -9.08 11.78 7.44
C LEU A 554 -8.16 12.68 8.28
N ASN A 555 -8.72 13.59 9.08
CA ASN A 555 -7.99 14.46 10.01
C ASN A 555 -7.97 13.91 11.45
N ASN A 556 -8.37 12.66 11.69
CA ASN A 556 -8.28 12.09 13.02
C ASN A 556 -6.80 12.05 13.45
N PRO A 557 -6.41 12.73 14.54
CA PRO A 557 -5.01 12.82 14.96
C PRO A 557 -4.47 11.47 15.44
N ARG A 558 -5.34 10.53 15.83
CA ARG A 558 -4.91 9.22 16.34
C ARG A 558 -4.04 8.44 15.35
N LYS A 559 -4.24 8.61 14.04
CA LYS A 559 -3.41 7.93 13.02
C LYS A 559 -1.93 8.34 13.04
N ASN A 560 -1.61 9.51 13.61
CA ASN A 560 -0.26 10.01 13.79
C ASN A 560 0.18 9.95 15.26
N ILE A 561 -0.49 9.20 16.13
CA ILE A 561 -0.13 9.14 17.57
C ILE A 561 -0.22 7.70 18.07
N PHE A 562 -1.28 7.00 17.71
CA PHE A 562 -1.58 5.64 18.15
C PHE A 562 -1.14 4.63 17.09
N HIS A 563 -0.52 3.56 17.59
CA HIS A 563 -0.49 2.27 16.93
C HIS A 563 -1.86 1.60 17.09
N TYR A 564 -2.34 0.87 16.08
CA TYR A 564 -3.67 0.26 16.10
C TYR A 564 -3.63 -1.26 15.99
N GLY A 565 -4.24 -1.97 16.95
CA GLY A 565 -4.39 -3.42 16.94
C GLY A 565 -5.86 -3.86 16.87
N ILE A 566 -6.23 -4.63 15.85
CA ILE A 566 -7.56 -5.24 15.76
C ILE A 566 -7.51 -6.75 16.05
N ILE A 567 -8.31 -7.20 17.01
CA ILE A 567 -8.38 -8.61 17.42
C ILE A 567 -9.69 -9.25 16.96
N CYS A 568 -9.60 -10.34 16.22
CA CYS A 568 -10.76 -11.08 15.71
C CYS A 568 -10.59 -12.59 15.89
N ASP A 569 -11.63 -13.38 15.64
CA ASP A 569 -11.50 -14.85 15.64
C ASP A 569 -10.60 -15.29 14.47
N THR A 570 -10.93 -14.84 13.26
CA THR A 570 -10.19 -15.13 12.04
C THR A 570 -10.20 -13.93 11.11
N GLY A 571 -9.02 -13.43 10.75
CA GLY A 571 -8.78 -12.41 9.74
C GLY A 571 -7.97 -12.97 8.56
N PRO A 572 -7.36 -12.10 7.74
CA PRO A 572 -6.65 -12.51 6.51
C PRO A 572 -5.30 -13.21 6.76
N GLY A 573 -4.80 -13.19 8.00
CA GLY A 573 -3.57 -13.84 8.46
C GLY A 573 -3.59 -14.10 9.97
N ASN A 574 -2.64 -14.90 10.48
CA ASN A 574 -2.55 -15.21 11.91
C ASN A 574 -2.24 -13.96 12.75
N GLY A 575 -1.19 -13.26 12.33
CA GLY A 575 -0.81 -11.91 12.67
C GLY A 575 -0.43 -11.22 11.37
N PHE A 576 -0.79 -9.94 11.22
CA PHE A 576 -0.53 -9.20 9.99
C PHE A 576 -0.49 -7.70 10.26
N MET A 577 0.66 -7.07 10.04
CA MET A 577 0.79 -5.62 10.02
C MET A 577 0.27 -5.04 8.71
N PHE A 578 -0.23 -3.81 8.75
CA PHE A 578 -0.71 -3.11 7.58
C PHE A 578 -0.67 -1.58 7.71
N ASN A 579 -0.69 -0.92 6.56
CA ASN A 579 -0.81 0.52 6.43
C ASN A 579 -2.29 0.88 6.51
N GLY A 580 -2.72 1.42 7.65
CA GLY A 580 -4.05 1.98 7.74
C GLY A 580 -4.15 3.36 7.09
N TRP A 581 -3.08 4.15 7.25
CA TRP A 581 -2.93 5.48 6.66
C TRP A 581 -1.46 5.77 6.33
N ALA A 582 -1.09 5.74 5.04
CA ALA A 582 0.26 5.99 4.50
C ALA A 582 1.37 5.02 4.97
N HIS A 583 1.46 4.72 6.26
CA HIS A 583 2.59 4.04 6.91
C HIS A 583 2.11 2.81 7.69
N LEU A 584 3.03 1.90 8.00
CA LEU A 584 2.83 0.69 8.78
C LEU A 584 2.58 1.01 10.26
N ASN A 585 1.34 1.35 10.57
CA ASN A 585 0.93 1.80 11.90
C ASN A 585 -0.13 0.90 12.57
N ALA A 586 -0.50 -0.22 11.92
CA ALA A 586 -1.58 -1.06 12.37
C ALA A 586 -1.28 -2.56 12.22
N PHE A 587 -1.98 -3.39 12.99
CA PHE A 587 -1.90 -4.85 12.89
C PHE A 587 -3.22 -5.56 13.23
N CYS A 588 -3.36 -6.78 12.75
CA CYS A 588 -4.51 -7.66 12.99
C CYS A 588 -4.06 -8.97 13.65
N ILE A 589 -4.80 -9.45 14.65
CA ILE A 589 -4.58 -10.75 15.31
C ILE A 589 -5.80 -11.65 15.14
N SER A 590 -5.58 -12.84 14.58
CA SER A 590 -6.57 -13.91 14.48
C SER A 590 -6.53 -14.81 15.72
N ALA A 591 -7.19 -14.39 16.79
CA ALA A 591 -7.13 -15.01 18.11
C ALA A 591 -7.59 -16.48 18.13
N GLU A 592 -8.59 -16.88 17.34
CA GLU A 592 -9.01 -18.28 17.28
C GLU A 592 -7.98 -19.12 16.53
N VAL A 593 -7.46 -18.62 15.41
CA VAL A 593 -6.44 -19.34 14.62
C VAL A 593 -5.17 -19.55 15.45
N LEU A 594 -4.73 -18.54 16.21
CA LEU A 594 -3.62 -18.69 17.14
C LEU A 594 -3.90 -19.74 18.21
N PHE A 595 -5.10 -19.72 18.80
CA PHE A 595 -5.48 -20.71 19.81
C PHE A 595 -5.53 -22.14 19.26
N GLU A 596 -6.05 -22.33 18.05
CA GLU A 596 -6.08 -23.64 17.38
C GLU A 596 -4.67 -24.18 17.08
N ASN A 597 -3.75 -23.30 16.69
CA ASN A 597 -2.35 -23.65 16.44
C ASN A 597 -1.56 -23.90 17.74
N HIS A 598 -1.96 -23.26 18.84
CA HIS A 598 -1.26 -23.27 20.12
C HIS A 598 -2.19 -23.57 21.33
N PRO A 599 -2.93 -24.70 21.33
CA PRO A 599 -4.03 -24.96 22.28
C PRO A 599 -3.58 -25.19 23.73
N ASN A 600 -2.27 -25.26 23.98
CA ASN A 600 -1.70 -25.40 25.33
C ASN A 600 -1.53 -24.06 26.05
N PHE A 601 -1.73 -22.93 25.36
CA PHE A 601 -1.63 -21.60 25.92
C PHE A 601 -3.01 -21.00 26.14
N ASP A 602 -3.10 -20.06 27.09
CA ASP A 602 -4.31 -19.26 27.28
C ASP A 602 -4.56 -18.36 26.06
N ARG A 603 -5.83 -18.12 25.72
CA ARG A 603 -6.18 -17.28 24.55
C ARG A 603 -5.72 -15.84 24.75
N GLY A 604 -5.95 -15.27 25.93
CA GLY A 604 -5.55 -13.90 26.24
C GLY A 604 -4.02 -13.73 26.23
N PHE A 605 -3.30 -14.78 26.64
CA PHE A 605 -1.85 -14.85 26.53
C PHE A 605 -1.41 -14.75 25.06
N LEU A 606 -1.98 -15.60 24.20
CA LEU A 606 -1.67 -15.60 22.76
C LEU A 606 -2.01 -14.28 22.08
N ILE A 607 -3.17 -13.69 22.40
CA ILE A 607 -3.59 -12.38 21.89
C ILE A 607 -2.55 -11.32 22.24
N THR A 608 -2.15 -11.24 23.51
CA THR A 608 -1.27 -10.16 23.97
C THR A 608 0.17 -10.36 23.48
N HIS A 609 0.68 -11.60 23.47
CA HIS A 609 2.00 -11.90 22.90
C HIS A 609 2.06 -11.63 21.41
N GLY A 610 1.06 -12.10 20.66
CA GLY A 610 0.93 -11.81 19.23
C GLY A 610 0.84 -10.31 18.97
N SER A 611 0.09 -9.58 19.79
CA SER A 611 0.00 -8.12 19.66
C SER A 611 1.33 -7.42 19.92
N MET A 612 2.10 -7.82 20.94
CA MET A 612 3.44 -7.27 21.18
C MET A 612 4.41 -7.64 20.04
N HIS A 613 4.28 -8.82 19.45
CA HIS A 613 5.04 -9.21 18.26
C HIS A 613 4.76 -8.26 17.09
N GLU A 614 3.48 -8.08 16.74
CA GLU A 614 3.11 -7.21 15.64
C GLU A 614 3.42 -5.73 15.91
N LEU A 615 3.31 -5.28 17.16
CA LEU A 615 3.74 -3.95 17.58
C LEU A 615 5.24 -3.72 17.31
N GLY A 616 6.09 -4.75 17.47
CA GLY A 616 7.51 -4.66 17.19
C GLY A 616 7.80 -4.27 15.74
N HIS A 617 7.01 -4.77 14.79
CA HIS A 617 7.15 -4.40 13.39
C HIS A 617 6.76 -2.96 13.10
N THR A 618 5.80 -2.39 13.85
CA THR A 618 5.47 -0.96 13.74
C THR A 618 6.58 -0.05 14.28
N PHE A 619 7.60 -0.63 14.94
CA PHE A 619 8.85 0.02 15.31
C PHE A 619 10.03 -0.33 14.39
N GLY A 620 9.78 -0.88 13.20
CA GLY A 620 10.83 -1.20 12.24
C GLY A 620 11.65 -2.45 12.58
N LEU A 621 11.16 -3.34 13.46
CA LEU A 621 11.79 -4.65 13.64
C LEU A 621 11.38 -5.59 12.50
N ILE A 622 12.07 -5.50 11.37
CA ILE A 622 11.72 -6.19 10.11
C ILE A 622 12.71 -7.31 9.73
N ALA A 623 12.25 -8.25 8.90
CA ALA A 623 12.94 -9.53 8.67
C ALA A 623 14.19 -9.45 7.80
N ASP A 624 14.32 -8.41 6.97
CA ASP A 624 15.47 -8.08 6.11
C ASP A 624 16.63 -7.48 6.92
N ASP A 625 16.34 -6.73 7.97
CA ASP A 625 17.34 -6.19 8.91
C ASP A 625 17.82 -7.22 9.93
N PHE A 626 16.88 -7.97 10.47
CA PHE A 626 17.12 -8.93 11.54
C PHE A 626 16.62 -10.30 11.10
N GLU A 627 17.45 -11.04 10.37
CA GLU A 627 17.10 -12.34 9.76
C GLU A 627 16.52 -13.41 10.72
N GLY A 628 16.58 -13.21 12.05
CA GLY A 628 15.95 -14.08 13.06
C GLY A 628 14.46 -13.82 13.27
N ILE A 629 13.98 -12.63 12.88
CA ILE A 629 12.57 -12.20 12.91
C ILE A 629 11.77 -12.96 11.85
N ASP A 630 10.57 -13.40 12.23
CA ASP A 630 9.62 -14.18 11.40
C ASP A 630 10.22 -15.37 10.67
N ASN A 631 11.33 -15.87 11.20
CA ASN A 631 12.05 -16.92 10.53
C ASN A 631 11.43 -18.26 10.90
N TYR A 632 10.52 -18.76 10.05
CA TYR A 632 9.89 -20.08 10.26
C TYR A 632 10.90 -21.21 10.43
N ALA A 633 12.08 -21.11 9.81
CA ALA A 633 13.12 -22.11 9.99
C ALA A 633 13.73 -22.11 11.42
N CYS A 634 13.65 -21.01 12.16
CA CYS A 634 14.08 -20.93 13.56
C CYS A 634 13.24 -21.79 14.50
N ALA A 635 12.03 -22.18 14.13
CA ALA A 635 11.19 -23.04 14.97
C ALA A 635 11.56 -24.53 14.91
N TYR A 636 12.42 -24.97 13.98
CA TYR A 636 12.70 -26.39 13.74
C TYR A 636 14.19 -26.75 13.71
N PRO A 637 14.68 -27.63 14.62
CA PRO A 637 16.11 -28.02 14.71
C PRO A 637 16.74 -28.64 13.45
N LYS A 638 15.94 -29.01 12.45
CA LYS A 638 16.43 -29.55 11.18
C LYS A 638 17.03 -28.47 10.27
N TYR A 639 16.65 -27.21 10.46
CA TYR A 639 17.18 -26.08 9.70
C TYR A 639 18.41 -25.49 10.43
N LYS A 640 19.35 -24.91 9.68
CA LYS A 640 20.55 -24.29 10.26
C LYS A 640 20.19 -23.03 11.05
N GLU A 641 19.13 -22.34 10.63
CA GLU A 641 18.59 -21.11 11.20
C GLU A 641 18.19 -21.31 12.67
N PHE A 642 17.59 -22.45 13.01
CA PHE A 642 17.33 -22.82 14.41
C PHE A 642 18.59 -22.70 15.27
N TRP A 643 19.71 -23.28 14.83
CA TRP A 643 20.95 -23.26 15.60
C TRP A 643 21.68 -21.93 15.51
N GLN A 644 21.54 -21.23 14.39
CA GLN A 644 22.11 -19.90 14.17
C GLN A 644 21.50 -18.85 15.09
N TYR A 645 20.19 -18.95 15.34
CA TYR A 645 19.41 -17.97 16.08
C TYR A 645 18.84 -18.52 17.41
N ILE A 646 19.31 -19.68 17.90
CA ILE A 646 18.86 -20.21 19.21
C ILE A 646 19.20 -19.27 20.39
N GLY A 647 20.23 -18.43 20.21
CA GLY A 647 20.58 -17.38 21.14
C GLY A 647 19.64 -16.18 21.09
N TYR A 648 18.88 -15.98 20.01
CA TYR A 648 18.00 -14.83 19.83
C TYR A 648 16.76 -14.93 20.71
N LYS A 649 16.84 -14.47 21.96
CA LYS A 649 15.79 -14.61 22.97
C LYS A 649 14.77 -13.48 22.85
N SER A 650 14.04 -13.46 21.75
CA SER A 650 13.03 -12.46 21.45
C SER A 650 11.71 -13.09 21.06
N LEU A 651 10.61 -12.48 21.45
CA LEU A 651 9.29 -12.84 20.96
C LEU A 651 9.14 -12.62 19.43
N MET A 652 10.01 -11.82 18.81
CA MET A 652 10.07 -11.65 17.34
C MET A 652 10.54 -12.92 16.61
N SER A 653 11.15 -13.88 17.32
CA SER A 653 11.52 -15.17 16.75
C SER A 653 10.41 -16.20 16.95
N TYR A 654 9.96 -16.87 15.89
CA TYR A 654 8.98 -17.98 16.00
C TYR A 654 9.39 -19.15 16.90
N HIS A 655 10.67 -19.27 17.26
CA HIS A 655 11.08 -20.23 18.28
C HIS A 655 10.60 -19.82 19.69
N TYR A 656 10.56 -18.51 19.97
CA TYR A 656 10.35 -17.94 21.30
C TYR A 656 9.08 -17.08 21.43
N THR A 657 8.35 -16.77 20.35
CA THR A 657 7.13 -15.91 20.36
C THR A 657 6.15 -16.18 21.50
N TYR A 658 5.98 -17.44 21.90
CA TYR A 658 5.09 -17.84 23.01
C TYR A 658 5.83 -18.47 24.21
N GLN A 659 7.15 -18.29 24.29
CA GLN A 659 8.02 -18.80 25.35
C GLN A 659 8.73 -17.68 26.12
N VAL A 660 8.95 -16.54 25.47
CA VAL A 660 9.56 -15.33 26.02
C VAL A 660 8.58 -14.20 25.79
N PHE A 661 8.18 -13.50 26.85
CA PHE A 661 7.34 -12.30 26.75
C PHE A 661 8.22 -11.05 26.85
N ASP A 662 9.14 -10.91 25.90
CA ASP A 662 10.07 -9.79 25.85
C ASP A 662 10.69 -9.67 24.45
N TYR A 663 11.12 -8.46 24.10
CA TYR A 663 12.08 -8.30 23.01
C TYR A 663 13.49 -8.62 23.51
N SER A 664 14.42 -8.92 22.60
CA SER A 664 15.78 -9.21 23.02
C SER A 664 16.58 -7.93 23.33
N ASP A 665 17.51 -8.04 24.27
CA ASP A 665 18.51 -7.03 24.65
C ASP A 665 19.91 -7.30 24.04
N GLY A 666 20.02 -8.31 23.17
CA GLY A 666 21.25 -8.70 22.48
C GLY A 666 22.34 -9.36 23.36
N ARG A 667 22.06 -9.69 24.63
CA ARG A 667 23.09 -10.16 25.58
C ARG A 667 23.37 -11.66 25.52
N ASN A 668 22.58 -12.45 24.78
CA ASN A 668 22.67 -13.90 24.71
C ASN A 668 23.63 -14.42 23.63
N GLY A 669 24.48 -13.56 23.09
CA GLY A 669 25.64 -13.93 22.29
C GLY A 669 25.44 -13.71 20.79
N LYS A 670 26.03 -14.59 19.97
CA LYS A 670 26.08 -14.38 18.52
C LYS A 670 24.67 -14.50 17.90
N ASN A 671 24.31 -13.53 17.06
CA ASN A 671 23.02 -13.42 16.37
C ASN A 671 21.81 -13.26 17.32
N ASP A 672 22.05 -12.85 18.57
CA ASP A 672 21.01 -12.29 19.42
C ASP A 672 20.95 -10.79 19.09
N PHE A 673 19.88 -10.36 18.43
CA PHE A 673 19.72 -8.95 18.04
C PHE A 673 19.20 -8.15 19.24
N ASP A 674 19.71 -6.94 19.43
CA ASP A 674 19.23 -6.01 20.48
C ASP A 674 17.99 -5.29 19.96
N ASP A 675 16.85 -5.97 19.96
CA ASP A 675 15.59 -5.45 19.46
C ASP A 675 15.17 -4.16 20.19
N TRP A 676 15.28 -4.14 21.52
CA TRP A 676 14.97 -2.97 22.34
C TRP A 676 15.83 -1.76 21.95
N GLY A 677 17.12 -1.98 21.69
CA GLY A 677 18.04 -0.93 21.23
C GLY A 677 17.84 -0.50 19.77
N ASN A 678 17.05 -1.22 18.99
CA ASN A 678 16.79 -0.96 17.57
C ASN A 678 15.34 -0.59 17.26
N LEU A 679 14.50 -0.34 18.28
CA LEU A 679 13.17 0.23 18.03
C LEU A 679 13.30 1.61 17.36
N ASP A 680 12.73 1.76 16.18
CA ASP A 680 12.52 3.04 15.51
C ASP A 680 11.10 3.53 15.81
N PHE A 681 11.00 4.45 16.76
CA PHE A 681 9.73 5.06 17.14
C PHE A 681 9.09 5.87 16.01
N SER A 682 9.86 6.30 15.01
CA SER A 682 9.32 7.05 13.87
C SER A 682 8.72 6.16 12.77
N PHE A 683 8.96 4.84 12.80
CA PHE A 683 8.64 3.94 11.70
C PHE A 683 7.15 3.90 11.34
N PHE A 684 6.26 4.04 12.32
CA PHE A 684 4.80 4.08 12.09
C PHE A 684 4.32 5.38 11.42
N LYS A 685 5.16 6.44 11.40
CA LYS A 685 4.93 7.72 10.69
C LYS A 685 5.82 7.90 9.46
N ASN A 686 6.88 7.10 9.36
CA ASN A 686 7.91 7.24 8.35
C ASN A 686 8.46 5.86 7.96
N THR A 687 7.53 4.98 7.55
CA THR A 687 7.88 3.65 7.08
C THR A 687 8.85 3.73 5.91
N HIS A 688 9.98 3.05 6.06
CA HIS A 688 11.03 2.97 5.05
C HIS A 688 11.39 1.51 4.84
N LEU A 689 10.98 0.97 3.69
CA LEU A 689 11.19 -0.44 3.31
C LEU A 689 12.23 -0.54 2.20
N GLU A 690 13.26 0.28 2.20
CA GLU A 690 14.25 0.28 1.13
C GLU A 690 15.27 -0.86 1.25
N TRP A 691 15.43 -1.62 0.17
CA TRP A 691 16.45 -2.65 0.10
C TRP A 691 17.10 -2.78 -1.29
N PRO A 692 18.44 -2.96 -1.38
CA PRO A 692 19.40 -2.93 -0.28
C PRO A 692 19.59 -1.52 0.27
N LYS A 693 19.85 -1.41 1.58
CA LYS A 693 20.15 -0.13 2.23
C LYS A 693 21.37 0.55 1.58
N THR A 694 21.26 1.85 1.29
CA THR A 694 22.28 2.62 0.55
C THR A 694 23.41 3.18 1.41
#